data_AF-A0A520X6C3-F1
#
_entry.id   AF-A0A520X6C3-F1
#
_cell.length_a   1.000
_cell.length_b   1.000
_cell.length_c   1.000
_cell.angle_alpha   90.00
_cell.angle_beta   90.00
_cell.angle_gamma   90.00
#
_symmetry.space_group_name_H-M   'P 1'
#
loop_
_entity.id
_entity.type
_entity.pdbx_description
1 polymer ?
#
loop_
_entity_poly.entity_id
_entity_poly.type
_entity_poly.pdbx_seq_one_letter_code
_entity_poly.pdbx_strand_id
1 'polypeptide(L)'
;MLGKGLSAIGAVALLCAPPLAPAANFDVNNPAEFQAALTAAASNGENDVINVGVCSGAGCFTVDQASIYDIVTPLTFTSTEGLSLTIDGLDSDTRVLSRDFNNANNAGMLFIDTSGAANDFGAEIVVKGITVANGNNVGDDGGALNIRVNSPRVEVSGSVFESNAADGNGGALFIRSETGAEFPIQIFDVTFDSNSAGLGGGGAHVAATGDRIVEIWDVSFFTNDAANGGGLEVEGLDPADPVFERVSWVTIDDFDFDDNIARSGNGGGADIAATDIDVNIGGFVRNTANSGSGAGLYVRRNFIALDIVNTGFAWNIAGIDGGGFAFESNDGATIRLINNTLFRNDSNDRGSGGLLTIGGSTGVAQVYNNIIYGNTGANVIGLDLYVDNDPFSDIPATVNFFNNNITDMTGFPDASAYFEIVSSAELSAGNNIAGDPLLVDITEINPDPMQTQNSPTIDMGDDNAPGVPSVDYQLQARPAGNAVDIGMDEFVPGALPSVDMSVTKTDSPDPVTGGEDVTYTIVATNNGPDDATNVVITDTLDAQVTYVSATFDQGTPCTTSMFIDVVVVTCVLGDLAVNGSASGTIVVTSPVVEVTGGIANSVSVSANETDPNTENNTAQQGTTVVPEAGPAQADLAVTKVDTPDPVFSGGPDLTYTITVENNGPDTATGVTVTDTLPADVSFLSATSSAGQCDAAPDMSGVLACGVGDLASGSNATVTLVVEPAVVTEPSTITNRVDVVASEEDPTPANNSATEDTTVNPPSADMIVTTSSSPASPMINEQVTYTVTVTNDGPSDNSGVVITITLPPEATFQSVTIAQGSCDVSNGTVTCTIGDLAAGVSVSATIIVTAPNEPMTLTLSATLVADVADPVSENNADSEEVTVIDVVDLVIRGTSKGTGSIGWFELLLTGFAGLAVFMSRRRQIATGKAVKTLGLFAVAFVVLAMPVEATRAEGNAYLGASVGTLDLDYSATDLTQDLASLGWNINNPSVDDSGTAWKGYGGFAFNDYFAVEAGYVDLGKVVTEFGASVAPTQISAILSDTLSIHPYQGDGWFAAAVLRWPVQPDRFTLVARGGTFWWESDLDVRVISGGVGNITNQISGTDTMFGFGLEWHFNEHWSMTADWERYQLNEWLDVPSIGVRLDF
;
A
#
# COMPACT_ATOMS: atom_id res chain seq x y z
N MET A 1 69.03 -35.82 5.59
CA MET A 1 69.67 -37.08 5.12
C MET A 1 70.47 -37.69 6.27
N LEU A 2 70.24 -38.99 6.58
CA LEU A 2 71.07 -39.94 7.37
C LEU A 2 71.55 -39.49 8.77
N GLY A 3 71.24 -40.15 9.89
CA GLY A 3 70.60 -41.43 10.10
C GLY A 3 70.43 -41.74 11.59
N LYS A 4 69.40 -42.53 11.88
CA LYS A 4 69.21 -43.26 13.14
C LYS A 4 70.13 -44.48 13.17
N GLY A 5 70.64 -44.83 14.35
CA GLY A 5 71.17 -46.17 14.61
C GLY A 5 72.00 -46.27 15.89
N LEU A 6 71.40 -46.65 17.01
CA LEU A 6 71.40 -48.04 17.49
C LEU A 6 70.67 -48.18 18.83
N SER A 7 70.02 -49.32 18.95
CA SER A 7 69.16 -49.78 20.03
C SER A 7 69.86 -50.12 21.34
N ALA A 8 69.19 -49.80 22.44
CA ALA A 8 68.89 -50.67 23.58
C ALA A 8 69.94 -51.73 23.99
N ILE A 9 70.62 -51.49 25.11
CA ILE A 9 71.07 -52.54 26.03
C ILE A 9 70.83 -52.07 27.48
N GLY A 10 69.94 -52.77 28.18
CA GLY A 10 70.14 -53.10 29.59
C GLY A 10 69.64 -52.11 30.63
N ALA A 11 68.33 -52.08 30.86
CA ALA A 11 67.79 -51.78 32.19
C ALA A 11 68.11 -52.96 33.13
N VAL A 12 69.05 -52.79 34.06
CA VAL A 12 69.08 -53.48 35.37
C VAL A 12 69.81 -52.60 36.38
N ALA A 13 69.05 -51.84 37.18
CA ALA A 13 69.22 -51.64 38.63
C ALA A 13 68.37 -50.45 39.12
N LEU A 14 67.05 -50.55 38.97
CA LEU A 14 66.12 -49.85 39.85
C LEU A 14 65.86 -50.78 41.04
N LEU A 15 66.33 -50.42 42.22
CA LEU A 15 65.85 -51.02 43.46
C LEU A 15 65.68 -49.90 44.50
N CYS A 16 64.40 -49.67 44.81
CA CYS A 16 63.81 -48.72 45.76
C CYS A 16 63.56 -47.29 45.27
N ALA A 17 62.77 -47.16 44.20
CA ALA A 17 61.71 -46.14 44.16
C ALA A 17 60.37 -46.89 43.94
N PRO A 18 59.25 -46.43 44.55
CA PRO A 18 57.93 -46.97 44.24
C PRO A 18 57.67 -46.90 42.72
N PRO A 19 56.85 -47.79 42.14
CA PRO A 19 56.47 -47.64 40.74
C PRO A 19 55.83 -46.27 40.55
N LEU A 20 56.33 -45.50 39.57
CA LEU A 20 55.61 -44.35 39.02
C LEU A 20 54.23 -44.85 38.60
N ALA A 21 53.21 -44.04 38.87
CA ALA A 21 51.86 -44.29 38.40
C ALA A 21 51.84 -44.21 36.85
N PRO A 22 50.77 -44.66 36.19
CA PRO A 22 50.58 -44.35 34.79
C PRO A 22 49.99 -42.93 34.64
N ALA A 23 50.46 -42.20 33.63
CA ALA A 23 49.88 -40.94 33.16
C ALA A 23 48.35 -40.97 33.24
N ALA A 24 47.77 -39.99 33.94
CA ALA A 24 46.36 -39.98 34.26
C ALA A 24 45.61 -38.98 33.39
N ASN A 25 44.46 -39.43 32.87
CA ASN A 25 43.45 -38.54 32.29
C ASN A 25 42.39 -38.29 33.36
N PHE A 26 42.20 -37.04 33.74
CA PHE A 26 41.21 -36.60 34.71
C PHE A 26 40.04 -35.95 33.97
N ASP A 27 38.93 -36.66 33.83
CA ASP A 27 37.68 -36.07 33.34
C ASP A 27 36.95 -35.42 34.52
N VAL A 28 36.94 -34.08 34.58
CA VAL A 28 36.39 -33.31 35.70
C VAL A 28 35.12 -32.57 35.29
N ASN A 29 34.07 -32.57 36.09
CA ASN A 29 32.79 -31.91 35.74
C ASN A 29 32.32 -30.90 36.79
N ASN A 30 33.09 -30.68 37.85
CA ASN A 30 32.79 -29.71 38.90
C ASN A 30 34.06 -29.16 39.57
N PRO A 31 33.97 -27.99 40.23
CA PRO A 31 35.07 -27.36 40.97
C PRO A 31 35.91 -28.29 41.85
N ALA A 32 35.27 -29.16 42.62
CA ALA A 32 35.97 -30.04 43.56
C ALA A 32 36.78 -31.12 42.83
N GLU A 33 36.26 -31.66 41.73
CA GLU A 33 36.98 -32.59 40.86
C GLU A 33 38.16 -31.92 40.17
N PHE A 34 38.01 -30.68 39.69
CA PHE A 34 39.11 -29.93 39.07
C PHE A 34 40.24 -29.62 40.07
N GLN A 35 39.92 -29.12 41.27
CA GLN A 35 40.94 -28.94 42.32
C GLN A 35 41.59 -30.27 42.72
N ALA A 36 40.83 -31.37 42.79
CA ALA A 36 41.38 -32.69 43.10
C ALA A 36 42.32 -33.20 41.99
N ALA A 37 41.98 -32.96 40.72
CA ALA A 37 42.81 -33.30 39.57
C ALA A 37 44.10 -32.47 39.55
N LEU A 38 44.03 -31.16 39.78
CA LEU A 38 45.20 -30.28 39.93
C LEU A 38 46.09 -30.74 41.09
N THR A 39 45.50 -31.08 42.25
CA THR A 39 46.25 -31.61 43.40
C THR A 39 46.89 -32.97 43.12
N ALA A 40 46.21 -33.82 42.33
CA ALA A 40 46.73 -35.13 41.95
C ALA A 40 47.91 -35.00 40.98
N ALA A 41 47.75 -34.19 39.92
CA ALA A 41 48.79 -33.84 38.96
C ALA A 41 50.00 -33.18 39.66
N ALA A 42 49.75 -32.34 40.67
CA ALA A 42 50.80 -31.75 41.51
C ALA A 42 51.69 -32.78 42.25
N SER A 43 51.19 -34.01 42.44
CA SER A 43 51.77 -34.99 43.38
C SER A 43 52.40 -36.23 42.75
N ASN A 44 52.11 -36.53 41.47
CA ASN A 44 52.54 -37.74 40.77
C ASN A 44 53.68 -37.49 39.75
N GLY A 45 53.81 -36.28 39.20
CA GLY A 45 54.92 -35.89 38.33
C GLY A 45 54.98 -36.65 37.00
N GLU A 46 53.85 -36.73 36.28
CA GLU A 46 53.66 -37.50 35.03
C GLU A 46 53.06 -36.63 33.88
N ASN A 47 52.77 -37.23 32.72
CA ASN A 47 52.09 -36.57 31.60
C ASN A 47 50.57 -36.54 31.82
N ASP A 48 50.11 -35.65 32.68
CA ASP A 48 48.71 -35.61 33.08
C ASP A 48 47.88 -34.70 32.17
N VAL A 49 46.68 -35.19 31.83
CA VAL A 49 45.69 -34.43 31.06
C VAL A 49 44.46 -34.23 31.93
N ILE A 50 44.12 -32.97 32.19
CA ILE A 50 42.90 -32.59 32.89
C ILE A 50 41.88 -32.13 31.84
N ASN A 51 40.93 -33.02 31.56
CA ASN A 51 39.81 -32.77 30.65
C ASN A 51 38.69 -32.07 31.42
N VAL A 52 38.53 -30.77 31.21
CA VAL A 52 37.52 -29.96 31.92
C VAL A 52 36.18 -30.14 31.24
N GLY A 53 35.26 -30.97 31.74
CA GLY A 53 33.97 -31.38 31.16
C GLY A 53 32.84 -30.33 31.08
N VAL A 54 31.85 -30.58 30.20
CA VAL A 54 30.68 -29.71 29.93
C VAL A 54 29.76 -29.64 31.15
N CYS A 55 29.42 -28.42 31.57
CA CYS A 55 28.32 -28.19 32.51
C CYS A 55 27.32 -27.22 31.87
N SER A 56 26.02 -27.55 31.93
CA SER A 56 24.92 -26.68 31.48
C SER A 56 24.01 -26.32 32.67
N GLY A 57 23.96 -25.04 33.06
CA GLY A 57 23.06 -24.50 34.10
C GLY A 57 23.71 -23.50 35.06
N ALA A 58 22.91 -22.84 35.92
CA ALA A 58 23.41 -21.99 37.00
C ALA A 58 24.22 -22.84 38.00
N GLY A 59 25.54 -22.61 38.07
CA GLY A 59 26.46 -23.38 38.92
C GLY A 59 27.59 -24.14 38.18
N CYS A 60 27.80 -23.88 36.89
CA CYS A 60 28.95 -24.41 36.16
C CYS A 60 30.24 -23.67 36.50
N PHE A 61 31.19 -24.42 37.07
CA PHE A 61 32.43 -23.98 37.70
C PHE A 61 32.40 -22.59 38.36
N THR A 62 31.26 -22.18 38.93
CA THR A 62 31.15 -20.90 39.63
C THR A 62 31.81 -21.04 40.98
N VAL A 63 32.96 -20.40 41.17
CA VAL A 63 33.70 -20.46 42.43
C VAL A 63 32.98 -19.62 43.48
N ASP A 64 32.07 -20.23 44.24
CA ASP A 64 31.26 -19.56 45.28
C ASP A 64 32.12 -19.14 46.50
N GLN A 65 33.31 -19.71 46.72
CA GLN A 65 34.09 -19.40 47.93
C GLN A 65 35.61 -19.46 47.73
N ALA A 66 36.28 -18.31 47.94
CA ALA A 66 37.66 -18.14 48.44
C ALA A 66 38.79 -19.08 47.96
N SER A 67 38.60 -19.81 46.86
CA SER A 67 39.49 -20.87 46.41
C SER A 67 40.11 -20.44 45.10
N ILE A 68 41.39 -20.04 45.13
CA ILE A 68 42.23 -20.05 43.93
C ILE A 68 42.37 -21.52 43.54
N TYR A 69 42.13 -21.88 42.28
CA TYR A 69 42.57 -23.19 41.80
C TYR A 69 44.08 -23.14 41.68
N ASP A 70 44.75 -23.67 42.70
CA ASP A 70 46.15 -23.38 42.92
C ASP A 70 46.97 -24.68 42.88
N ILE A 71 48.04 -24.66 42.09
CA ILE A 71 49.18 -25.56 42.21
C ILE A 71 50.29 -24.81 42.96
N VAL A 72 50.19 -24.75 44.29
CA VAL A 72 51.15 -24.03 45.17
C VAL A 72 52.31 -24.90 45.66
N THR A 73 52.19 -26.22 45.53
CA THR A 73 53.30 -27.13 45.82
C THR A 73 54.12 -27.31 44.55
N PRO A 74 55.43 -27.00 44.56
CA PRO A 74 56.26 -27.19 43.39
C PRO A 74 56.15 -28.64 42.94
N LEU A 75 55.64 -28.83 41.72
CA LEU A 75 55.64 -30.10 41.02
C LEU A 75 57.07 -30.61 41.02
N THR A 76 57.40 -31.56 41.90
CA THR A 76 58.79 -31.99 42.08
C THR A 76 59.10 -33.03 41.00
N PHE A 77 59.41 -32.58 39.79
CA PHE A 77 59.77 -33.47 38.70
C PHE A 77 61.19 -34.00 38.92
N THR A 78 61.30 -35.26 39.36
CA THR A 78 62.61 -35.86 39.69
C THR A 78 63.31 -36.55 38.51
N SER A 79 62.85 -36.36 37.26
CA SER A 79 63.50 -36.96 36.09
C SER A 79 63.53 -36.08 34.85
N THR A 80 64.67 -36.16 34.16
CA THR A 80 65.05 -35.59 32.86
C THR A 80 64.02 -35.76 31.72
N GLU A 81 63.61 -34.64 31.11
CA GLU A 81 62.92 -34.43 29.81
C GLU A 81 61.59 -35.17 29.54
N GLY A 82 60.56 -34.41 29.16
CA GLY A 82 59.37 -34.91 28.45
C GLY A 82 58.09 -35.12 29.26
N LEU A 83 57.91 -34.38 30.36
CA LEU A 83 56.69 -34.38 31.16
C LEU A 83 55.89 -33.10 30.89
N SER A 84 54.56 -33.20 30.85
CA SER A 84 53.61 -32.13 30.51
C SER A 84 52.40 -32.16 31.44
N LEU A 85 51.90 -30.98 31.76
CA LEU A 85 50.57 -30.79 32.34
C LEU A 85 49.69 -30.15 31.26
N THR A 86 48.70 -30.89 30.78
CA THR A 86 47.72 -30.37 29.83
C THR A 86 46.40 -30.11 30.52
N ILE A 87 45.89 -28.89 30.43
CA ILE A 87 44.51 -28.54 30.77
C ILE A 87 43.76 -28.37 29.44
N ASP A 88 42.80 -29.26 29.17
CA ASP A 88 42.09 -29.36 27.89
C ASP A 88 40.58 -29.19 28.09
N GLY A 89 40.00 -28.19 27.42
CA GLY A 89 38.57 -27.95 27.44
C GLY A 89 37.73 -28.76 26.45
N LEU A 90 38.29 -29.69 25.64
CA LEU A 90 37.56 -30.60 24.72
C LEU A 90 36.30 -29.98 24.05
N ASP A 91 36.47 -29.05 23.11
CA ASP A 91 35.42 -28.31 22.36
C ASP A 91 34.94 -27.00 23.05
N SER A 92 35.16 -25.89 22.35
CA SER A 92 35.52 -24.54 22.85
C SER A 92 34.39 -23.58 23.27
N ASP A 93 33.11 -23.95 23.24
CA ASP A 93 32.03 -22.94 23.41
C ASP A 93 31.28 -22.97 24.75
N THR A 94 31.63 -23.87 25.69
CA THR A 94 30.75 -24.11 26.86
C THR A 94 31.44 -24.31 28.21
N ARG A 95 32.76 -24.05 28.32
CA ARG A 95 33.53 -24.49 29.51
C ARG A 95 34.13 -23.32 30.26
N VAL A 96 33.25 -22.57 30.87
CA VAL A 96 33.59 -21.35 31.60
C VAL A 96 34.05 -21.69 33.02
N LEU A 97 35.31 -21.43 33.33
CA LEU A 97 35.68 -21.11 34.70
C LEU A 97 35.22 -19.65 34.91
N SER A 98 34.13 -19.46 35.66
CA SER A 98 33.55 -18.14 35.89
C SER A 98 33.39 -17.86 37.37
N ARG A 99 33.30 -16.58 37.74
CA ARG A 99 32.99 -16.16 39.09
C ARG A 99 31.67 -15.37 39.15
N ASP A 100 30.94 -15.50 40.26
CA ASP A 100 29.76 -14.68 40.55
C ASP A 100 30.17 -13.23 40.89
N PHE A 101 29.67 -12.26 40.10
CA PHE A 101 29.92 -10.82 40.23
C PHE A 101 29.58 -10.23 41.61
N ASN A 102 28.79 -10.91 42.44
CA ASN A 102 28.24 -10.37 43.68
C ASN A 102 29.16 -10.42 44.91
N ASN A 103 30.38 -10.95 44.80
CA ASN A 103 31.24 -11.19 45.97
C ASN A 103 32.63 -10.53 45.82
N ALA A 104 33.08 -9.79 46.83
CA ALA A 104 34.22 -8.85 46.76
C ALA A 104 35.56 -9.39 47.32
N ASN A 105 35.82 -10.70 47.21
CA ASN A 105 37.08 -11.29 47.72
C ASN A 105 38.17 -11.45 46.64
N ASN A 106 39.43 -11.39 47.04
CA ASN A 106 40.58 -11.01 46.21
C ASN A 106 41.44 -12.22 45.81
N ALA A 107 41.30 -12.73 44.58
CA ALA A 107 42.04 -13.93 44.14
C ALA A 107 41.87 -14.18 42.62
N GLY A 108 42.98 -14.41 41.91
CA GLY A 108 42.97 -14.91 40.51
C GLY A 108 42.38 -16.33 40.41
N MET A 109 42.08 -16.79 39.18
CA MET A 109 41.36 -18.05 39.03
C MET A 109 42.24 -19.29 39.00
N LEU A 110 43.31 -19.30 38.21
CA LEU A 110 44.23 -20.43 38.06
C LEU A 110 45.68 -19.95 38.23
N PHE A 111 46.35 -20.49 39.25
CA PHE A 111 47.76 -20.21 39.52
C PHE A 111 48.58 -21.49 39.36
N ILE A 112 49.59 -21.44 38.48
CA ILE A 112 50.51 -22.54 38.19
C ILE A 112 51.92 -22.06 38.48
N ASP A 113 52.50 -22.50 39.61
CA ASP A 113 53.86 -22.14 40.00
C ASP A 113 54.75 -23.39 40.13
N THR A 114 55.74 -23.47 39.24
CA THR A 114 56.76 -24.53 39.23
C THR A 114 58.16 -23.98 39.55
N SER A 115 58.27 -22.76 40.08
CA SER A 115 59.55 -22.05 40.23
C SER A 115 60.35 -22.42 41.50
N GLY A 116 59.76 -23.17 42.43
CA GLY A 116 60.22 -23.30 43.82
C GLY A 116 61.47 -24.14 44.13
N ALA A 117 62.14 -24.80 43.16
CA ALA A 117 63.32 -25.63 43.44
C ALA A 117 64.51 -25.35 42.50
N ALA A 118 65.69 -25.12 43.09
CA ALA A 118 66.92 -24.64 42.43
C ALA A 118 67.55 -25.59 41.38
N ASN A 119 66.90 -26.70 41.01
CA ASN A 119 67.36 -27.63 39.97
C ASN A 119 66.17 -28.29 39.23
N ASP A 120 65.01 -27.63 39.18
CA ASP A 120 63.79 -28.15 38.58
C ASP A 120 63.73 -27.77 37.09
N PHE A 121 63.90 -28.75 36.20
CA PHE A 121 63.70 -28.57 34.76
C PHE A 121 62.22 -28.78 34.43
N GLY A 122 61.36 -27.90 34.97
CA GLY A 122 59.90 -28.06 35.07
C GLY A 122 59.18 -28.57 33.81
N ALA A 123 58.00 -29.17 33.99
CA ALA A 123 57.17 -29.75 32.92
C ALA A 123 56.57 -28.71 31.97
N GLU A 124 56.37 -29.11 30.71
CA GLU A 124 55.63 -28.35 29.70
C GLU A 124 54.21 -28.03 30.17
N ILE A 125 53.83 -26.75 30.11
CA ILE A 125 52.50 -26.29 30.52
C ILE A 125 51.70 -26.00 29.25
N VAL A 126 50.63 -26.77 29.03
CA VAL A 126 49.71 -26.58 27.92
C VAL A 126 48.33 -26.27 28.50
N VAL A 127 47.81 -25.09 28.19
CA VAL A 127 46.45 -24.69 28.54
C VAL A 127 45.71 -24.42 27.25
N LYS A 128 44.66 -25.20 26.97
CA LYS A 128 43.94 -25.06 25.71
C LYS A 128 42.44 -25.33 25.78
N GLY A 129 41.69 -24.69 24.89
CA GLY A 129 40.26 -24.96 24.74
C GLY A 129 39.39 -24.43 25.87
N ILE A 130 39.87 -23.49 26.70
CA ILE A 130 39.16 -23.05 27.90
C ILE A 130 38.63 -21.62 27.78
N THR A 131 37.48 -21.36 28.40
CA THR A 131 36.97 -20.00 28.62
C THR A 131 37.16 -19.63 30.08
N VAL A 132 37.77 -18.48 30.34
CA VAL A 132 37.98 -17.93 31.66
C VAL A 132 37.35 -16.55 31.73
N ALA A 133 36.34 -16.41 32.58
CA ALA A 133 35.55 -15.19 32.71
C ALA A 133 35.54 -14.65 34.14
N ASN A 134 35.57 -13.33 34.30
CA ASN A 134 35.33 -12.65 35.58
C ASN A 134 36.35 -12.98 36.69
N GLY A 135 37.56 -13.38 36.33
CA GLY A 135 38.69 -13.47 37.25
C GLY A 135 39.02 -12.11 37.87
N ASN A 136 39.38 -12.06 39.14
CA ASN A 136 39.72 -10.79 39.81
C ASN A 136 40.82 -10.98 40.86
N ASN A 137 42.07 -10.78 40.45
CA ASN A 137 43.25 -10.91 41.27
C ASN A 137 43.69 -9.57 41.88
N VAL A 138 43.11 -9.24 43.03
CA VAL A 138 43.44 -8.00 43.75
C VAL A 138 44.75 -8.20 44.53
N GLY A 139 45.80 -7.51 44.09
CA GLY A 139 47.12 -7.43 44.73
C GLY A 139 48.25 -8.27 44.11
N ASP A 140 48.01 -8.98 43.00
CA ASP A 140 49.02 -9.83 42.32
C ASP A 140 48.78 -9.82 40.79
N ASP A 141 49.60 -10.57 40.03
CA ASP A 141 49.54 -10.68 38.57
C ASP A 141 48.54 -11.78 38.10
N GLY A 142 48.02 -11.70 36.88
CA GLY A 142 47.19 -12.74 36.26
C GLY A 142 45.78 -12.83 36.87
N GLY A 143 44.81 -12.12 36.29
CA GLY A 143 43.42 -12.16 36.76
C GLY A 143 42.74 -13.50 36.46
N ALA A 144 43.07 -14.07 35.30
CA ALA A 144 42.63 -15.37 34.85
C ALA A 144 43.65 -16.46 35.20
N LEU A 145 44.82 -16.36 34.56
CA LEU A 145 45.84 -17.38 34.52
C LEU A 145 47.20 -16.75 34.84
N ASN A 146 47.86 -17.29 35.86
CA ASN A 146 49.19 -16.88 36.25
C ASN A 146 50.12 -18.10 36.21
N ILE A 147 51.09 -18.05 35.31
CA ILE A 147 52.06 -19.12 35.07
C ILE A 147 53.45 -18.63 35.47
N ARG A 148 54.06 -19.27 36.47
CA ARG A 148 55.43 -19.01 36.91
C ARG A 148 56.27 -20.26 36.73
N VAL A 149 57.26 -20.20 35.83
CA VAL A 149 58.05 -21.37 35.42
C VAL A 149 59.56 -21.07 35.34
N ASN A 150 60.39 -22.10 35.49
CA ASN A 150 61.85 -21.98 35.47
C ASN A 150 62.55 -22.50 34.21
N SER A 151 61.92 -23.30 33.35
CA SER A 151 62.57 -23.94 32.18
C SER A 151 61.68 -24.50 31.04
N PRO A 152 60.37 -24.78 31.18
CA PRO A 152 59.58 -25.41 30.12
C PRO A 152 59.06 -24.46 29.02
N ARG A 153 58.64 -25.07 27.92
CA ARG A 153 57.70 -24.50 26.92
C ARG A 153 56.37 -24.19 27.62
N VAL A 154 55.81 -23.02 27.32
CA VAL A 154 54.44 -22.64 27.71
C VAL A 154 53.63 -22.48 26.44
N GLU A 155 52.50 -23.18 26.38
CA GLU A 155 51.52 -23.08 25.31
C GLU A 155 50.18 -22.66 25.89
N VAL A 156 49.62 -21.57 25.37
CA VAL A 156 48.23 -21.17 25.60
C VAL A 156 47.54 -21.10 24.25
N SER A 157 46.49 -21.91 24.05
CA SER A 157 45.84 -21.98 22.73
C SER A 157 44.34 -22.27 22.73
N GLY A 158 43.63 -21.95 21.65
CA GLY A 158 42.18 -22.20 21.48
C GLY A 158 41.33 -21.71 22.66
N SER A 159 41.71 -20.61 23.32
CA SER A 159 41.15 -20.20 24.61
C SER A 159 40.58 -18.78 24.58
N VAL A 160 39.60 -18.50 25.43
CA VAL A 160 38.96 -17.18 25.54
C VAL A 160 39.11 -16.66 26.97
N PHE A 161 39.65 -15.47 27.12
CA PHE A 161 39.78 -14.77 28.39
C PHE A 161 38.96 -13.49 28.35
N GLU A 162 37.83 -13.48 29.07
CA GLU A 162 36.89 -12.35 29.04
C GLU A 162 36.69 -11.70 30.42
N SER A 163 36.64 -10.37 30.48
CA SER A 163 36.25 -9.65 31.70
C SER A 163 37.10 -9.97 32.95
N ASN A 164 38.38 -10.31 32.78
CA ASN A 164 39.27 -10.60 33.90
C ASN A 164 40.00 -9.33 34.38
N ALA A 165 40.38 -9.31 35.66
CA ALA A 165 41.04 -8.17 36.27
C ALA A 165 42.22 -8.60 37.15
N ALA A 166 43.32 -7.84 37.10
CA ALA A 166 44.45 -7.93 38.02
C ALA A 166 44.89 -6.53 38.48
N ASP A 167 45.24 -6.35 39.76
CA ASP A 167 45.88 -5.10 40.20
C ASP A 167 47.35 -5.00 39.71
N GLY A 168 47.99 -6.14 39.46
CA GLY A 168 49.35 -6.25 38.93
C GLY A 168 49.39 -6.25 37.40
N ASN A 169 50.19 -7.14 36.83
CA ASN A 169 50.33 -7.34 35.38
C ASN A 169 49.44 -8.48 34.87
N GLY A 170 49.12 -8.48 33.57
CA GLY A 170 48.39 -9.56 32.92
C GLY A 170 46.95 -9.64 33.42
N GLY A 171 46.08 -8.75 32.94
CA GLY A 171 44.69 -8.67 33.42
C GLY A 171 43.94 -9.99 33.25
N ALA A 172 44.22 -10.73 32.16
CA ALA A 172 43.93 -12.15 32.08
C ALA A 172 45.18 -13.01 32.30
N LEU A 173 46.11 -13.00 31.36
CA LEU A 173 47.24 -13.92 31.31
C LEU A 173 48.52 -13.25 31.80
N PHE A 174 49.17 -13.86 32.78
CA PHE A 174 50.52 -13.51 33.19
C PHE A 174 51.45 -14.71 33.07
N ILE A 175 52.53 -14.56 32.32
CA ILE A 175 53.59 -15.58 32.18
C ILE A 175 54.91 -14.99 32.67
N ARG A 176 55.56 -15.69 33.60
CA ARG A 176 56.89 -15.36 34.11
C ARG A 176 57.85 -16.55 33.96
N SER A 177 59.00 -16.31 33.32
CA SER A 177 60.03 -17.33 33.07
C SER A 177 61.44 -16.89 33.50
N GLU A 178 61.97 -17.44 34.61
CA GLU A 178 63.17 -16.89 35.29
C GLU A 178 64.53 -17.52 34.93
N THR A 179 64.60 -18.72 34.33
CA THR A 179 65.88 -19.38 33.94
C THR A 179 65.73 -20.28 32.68
N GLY A 180 66.82 -20.78 32.11
CA GLY A 180 66.81 -21.94 31.20
C GLY A 180 66.69 -21.65 29.68
N ALA A 181 67.07 -22.66 28.88
CA ALA A 181 67.36 -22.66 27.43
C ALA A 181 66.23 -22.17 26.48
N GLU A 182 66.57 -22.03 25.18
CA GLU A 182 65.81 -21.55 23.99
C GLU A 182 64.43 -22.20 23.71
N PHE A 183 63.59 -22.48 24.71
CA PHE A 183 62.23 -22.98 24.49
C PHE A 183 61.23 -21.82 24.38
N PRO A 184 60.31 -21.84 23.39
CA PRO A 184 59.41 -20.72 23.13
C PRO A 184 58.26 -20.64 24.13
N ILE A 185 57.77 -19.43 24.34
CA ILE A 185 56.44 -19.14 24.89
C ILE A 185 55.52 -18.92 23.68
N GLN A 186 54.47 -19.71 23.57
CA GLN A 186 53.55 -19.69 22.44
C GLN A 186 52.13 -19.36 22.90
N ILE A 187 51.54 -18.34 22.29
CA ILE A 187 50.16 -17.91 22.54
C ILE A 187 49.48 -17.85 21.18
N PHE A 188 48.50 -18.73 20.91
CA PHE A 188 47.87 -18.75 19.60
C PHE A 188 46.44 -19.26 19.56
N ASP A 189 45.62 -18.79 18.64
CA ASP A 189 44.18 -19.06 18.62
C ASP A 189 43.56 -18.65 19.97
N VAL A 190 43.85 -17.41 20.42
CA VAL A 190 43.43 -16.91 21.74
C VAL A 190 42.76 -15.55 21.62
N THR A 191 41.59 -15.41 22.25
CA THR A 191 40.88 -14.13 22.39
C THR A 191 41.02 -13.60 23.83
N PHE A 192 41.48 -12.36 23.96
CA PHE A 192 41.49 -11.57 25.19
C PHE A 192 40.51 -10.41 25.04
N ASP A 193 39.35 -10.47 25.71
CA ASP A 193 38.33 -9.42 25.62
C ASP A 193 38.02 -8.79 26.97
N SER A 194 37.94 -7.46 27.02
CA SER A 194 37.49 -6.70 28.20
C SER A 194 38.30 -6.98 29.49
N ASN A 195 39.58 -7.32 29.38
CA ASN A 195 40.43 -7.60 30.53
C ASN A 195 41.16 -6.35 31.02
N SER A 196 41.44 -6.27 32.32
CA SER A 196 42.02 -5.09 32.95
C SER A 196 43.21 -5.42 33.85
N ALA A 197 44.32 -4.69 33.69
CA ALA A 197 45.49 -4.78 34.55
C ALA A 197 45.78 -3.44 35.23
N GLY A 198 46.20 -3.44 36.49
CA GLY A 198 46.62 -2.21 37.18
C GLY A 198 47.98 -1.69 36.69
N LEU A 199 48.85 -2.58 36.20
CA LEU A 199 50.17 -2.30 35.64
C LEU A 199 50.21 -2.61 34.14
N GLY A 200 50.89 -3.68 33.72
CA GLY A 200 51.15 -3.97 32.32
C GLY A 200 50.32 -5.10 31.72
N GLY A 201 49.95 -5.01 30.45
CA GLY A 201 49.32 -6.11 29.70
C GLY A 201 47.88 -6.38 30.15
N GLY A 202 46.91 -5.61 29.66
CA GLY A 202 45.51 -5.74 30.07
C GLY A 202 44.93 -7.10 29.70
N GLY A 203 45.19 -7.57 28.49
CA GLY A 203 44.95 -8.96 28.10
C GLY A 203 46.05 -9.88 28.63
N ALA A 204 47.28 -9.69 28.14
CA ALA A 204 48.40 -10.57 28.44
C ALA A 204 49.69 -9.82 28.78
N HIS A 205 50.46 -10.38 29.71
CA HIS A 205 51.80 -9.91 30.03
C HIS A 205 52.78 -11.09 30.06
N VAL A 206 53.88 -10.96 29.31
CA VAL A 206 54.97 -11.95 29.27
C VAL A 206 56.27 -11.32 29.76
N ALA A 207 56.81 -11.88 30.84
CA ALA A 207 58.07 -11.47 31.42
C ALA A 207 59.09 -12.63 31.42
N ALA A 208 60.20 -12.47 30.69
CA ALA A 208 61.19 -13.53 30.51
C ALA A 208 62.65 -13.05 30.53
N THR A 209 63.61 -13.98 30.65
CA THR A 209 65.06 -13.71 30.59
C THR A 209 65.62 -13.73 29.15
N GLY A 210 66.85 -13.20 28.99
CA GLY A 210 67.57 -12.86 27.75
C GLY A 210 67.43 -13.75 26.50
N ASP A 211 67.53 -15.07 26.66
CA ASP A 211 67.64 -15.99 25.51
C ASP A 211 66.30 -16.58 25.05
N ARG A 212 65.16 -15.94 25.37
CA ARG A 212 63.81 -16.47 25.11
C ARG A 212 63.18 -15.96 23.82
N ILE A 213 62.37 -16.83 23.21
CA ILE A 213 61.55 -16.56 22.03
C ILE A 213 60.08 -16.51 22.48
N VAL A 214 59.35 -15.47 22.06
CA VAL A 214 57.91 -15.33 22.28
C VAL A 214 57.23 -15.28 20.92
N GLU A 215 56.37 -16.25 20.65
CA GLU A 215 55.63 -16.37 19.40
C GLU A 215 54.14 -16.23 19.70
N ILE A 216 53.51 -15.27 19.02
CA ILE A 216 52.10 -14.94 19.19
C ILE A 216 51.47 -14.95 17.80
N TRP A 217 50.44 -15.78 17.58
CA TRP A 217 49.76 -15.78 16.28
C TRP A 217 48.30 -16.18 16.35
N ASP A 218 47.45 -15.70 15.43
CA ASP A 218 46.00 -15.97 15.46
C ASP A 218 45.41 -15.53 16.81
N VAL A 219 45.67 -14.27 17.19
CA VAL A 219 45.25 -13.74 18.50
C VAL A 219 44.44 -12.47 18.35
N SER A 220 43.48 -12.30 19.25
CA SER A 220 42.67 -11.10 19.31
C SER A 220 42.73 -10.47 20.70
N PHE A 221 43.01 -9.18 20.76
CA PHE A 221 42.96 -8.36 21.96
C PHE A 221 41.91 -7.28 21.76
N PHE A 222 40.77 -7.42 22.44
CA PHE A 222 39.63 -6.53 22.35
C PHE A 222 39.37 -5.81 23.66
N THR A 223 39.19 -4.50 23.59
CA THR A 223 38.68 -3.68 24.71
C THR A 223 39.43 -3.83 26.05
N ASN A 224 40.69 -4.27 26.01
CA ASN A 224 41.49 -4.49 27.22
C ASN A 224 42.11 -3.18 27.71
N ASP A 225 42.35 -3.05 29.01
CA ASP A 225 42.96 -1.85 29.56
C ASP A 225 44.05 -2.08 30.61
N ALA A 226 45.12 -1.30 30.54
CA ALA A 226 46.26 -1.39 31.45
C ALA A 226 46.93 -0.03 31.67
N ALA A 227 47.91 0.06 32.57
CA ALA A 227 48.76 1.24 32.65
C ALA A 227 49.69 1.35 31.41
N ASN A 228 50.30 0.25 30.96
CA ASN A 228 51.03 0.12 29.69
C ASN A 228 50.57 -1.17 28.98
N GLY A 229 50.69 -1.23 27.65
CA GLY A 229 50.33 -2.45 26.91
C GLY A 229 48.87 -2.82 27.12
N GLY A 230 47.93 -1.98 26.68
CA GLY A 230 46.49 -2.17 26.95
C GLY A 230 46.02 -3.58 26.57
N GLY A 231 46.43 -4.09 25.41
CA GLY A 231 46.28 -5.50 25.05
C GLY A 231 47.42 -6.37 25.57
N LEU A 232 48.63 -6.15 25.05
CA LEU A 232 49.82 -6.99 25.29
C LEU A 232 50.99 -6.18 25.86
N GLU A 233 51.69 -6.75 26.84
CA GLU A 233 53.02 -6.30 27.23
C GLU A 233 54.04 -7.44 27.22
N VAL A 234 55.21 -7.20 26.63
CA VAL A 234 56.35 -8.15 26.65
C VAL A 234 57.60 -7.44 27.17
N GLU A 235 58.18 -7.94 28.25
CA GLU A 235 59.37 -7.35 28.87
C GLU A 235 60.39 -8.34 29.47
N GLY A 236 61.56 -7.80 29.82
CA GLY A 236 62.66 -8.53 30.47
C GLY A 236 62.62 -8.41 32.00
N LEU A 237 63.12 -9.43 32.72
CA LEU A 237 62.88 -9.63 34.16
C LEU A 237 63.71 -8.79 35.18
N ASP A 238 64.70 -7.97 34.81
CA ASP A 238 65.51 -7.20 35.80
C ASP A 238 65.80 -5.73 35.41
N PRO A 239 65.23 -4.73 36.12
CA PRO A 239 65.55 -3.31 35.93
C PRO A 239 66.84 -2.84 36.63
N ALA A 240 67.53 -3.69 37.41
CA ALA A 240 68.80 -3.37 38.07
C ALA A 240 70.05 -3.76 37.26
N ASP A 241 69.90 -4.52 36.18
CA ASP A 241 70.99 -4.85 35.27
C ASP A 241 71.12 -3.79 34.14
N PRO A 242 72.22 -3.02 34.08
CA PRO A 242 72.45 -2.05 33.01
C PRO A 242 72.68 -2.70 31.63
N VAL A 243 72.81 -4.03 31.54
CA VAL A 243 72.66 -4.80 30.30
C VAL A 243 71.37 -5.60 30.42
N PHE A 244 70.25 -4.94 30.13
CA PHE A 244 68.92 -5.56 30.06
C PHE A 244 68.99 -6.84 29.22
N GLU A 245 68.89 -8.01 29.86
CA GLU A 245 68.64 -9.29 29.19
C GLU A 245 67.15 -9.29 28.77
N ARG A 246 66.86 -8.64 27.64
CA ARG A 246 65.54 -8.57 27.00
C ARG A 246 65.18 -9.91 26.37
N VAL A 247 63.89 -10.13 26.11
CA VAL A 247 63.47 -11.23 25.24
C VAL A 247 64.26 -11.17 23.92
N SER A 248 64.84 -12.30 23.50
CA SER A 248 65.70 -12.36 22.32
C SER A 248 64.91 -12.06 21.06
N TRP A 249 63.73 -12.66 20.93
CA TRP A 249 62.91 -12.54 19.73
C TRP A 249 61.43 -12.55 20.09
N VAL A 250 60.68 -11.56 19.59
CA VAL A 250 59.22 -11.53 19.62
C VAL A 250 58.70 -11.58 18.19
N THR A 251 57.81 -12.53 17.90
CA THR A 251 57.06 -12.59 16.65
C THR A 251 55.57 -12.47 16.96
N ILE A 252 54.90 -11.54 16.28
CA ILE A 252 53.44 -11.39 16.30
C ILE A 252 52.95 -11.52 14.86
N ASP A 253 52.14 -12.53 14.58
CA ASP A 253 51.59 -12.82 13.25
C ASP A 253 50.07 -12.99 13.34
N ASP A 254 49.31 -12.78 12.27
CA ASP A 254 47.85 -12.98 12.21
C ASP A 254 47.09 -12.48 13.47
N PHE A 255 47.03 -11.17 13.69
CA PHE A 255 46.55 -10.61 14.95
C PHE A 255 45.54 -9.47 14.77
N ASP A 256 44.70 -9.27 15.80
CA ASP A 256 43.79 -8.13 15.90
C ASP A 256 43.87 -7.47 17.27
N PHE A 257 44.40 -6.24 17.33
CA PHE A 257 44.35 -5.39 18.52
C PHE A 257 43.33 -4.29 18.28
N ASP A 258 42.14 -4.40 18.88
CA ASP A 258 41.06 -3.43 18.69
C ASP A 258 40.57 -2.84 20.03
N ASP A 259 40.48 -1.51 20.06
CA ASP A 259 39.93 -0.71 21.17
C ASP A 259 40.63 -0.94 22.54
N ASN A 260 41.91 -1.29 22.53
CA ASN A 260 42.67 -1.46 23.78
C ASN A 260 43.20 -0.12 24.31
N ILE A 261 43.28 0.02 25.64
CA ILE A 261 43.57 1.29 26.31
C ILE A 261 44.79 1.17 27.23
N ALA A 262 45.86 1.89 26.91
CA ALA A 262 46.92 2.24 27.86
C ALA A 262 46.52 3.53 28.60
N ARG A 263 46.11 3.39 29.86
CA ARG A 263 45.53 4.48 30.68
C ARG A 263 46.52 5.58 31.03
N SER A 264 47.79 5.22 31.26
CA SER A 264 48.80 6.18 31.76
C SER A 264 50.16 6.08 31.07
N GLY A 265 50.36 5.09 30.21
CA GLY A 265 51.63 4.74 29.60
C GLY A 265 51.50 4.48 28.10
N ASN A 266 52.44 3.72 27.56
CA ASN A 266 52.59 3.52 26.11
C ASN A 266 51.91 2.23 25.64
N GLY A 267 51.73 2.08 24.33
CA GLY A 267 51.25 0.83 23.73
C GLY A 267 49.80 0.54 24.07
N GLY A 268 48.85 1.27 23.48
CA GLY A 268 47.43 0.98 23.66
C GLY A 268 47.10 -0.46 23.26
N GLY A 269 47.51 -0.86 22.05
CA GLY A 269 47.50 -2.25 21.62
C GLY A 269 48.61 -3.06 22.29
N ALA A 270 49.88 -2.76 21.97
CA ALA A 270 51.03 -3.50 22.50
C ALA A 270 52.23 -2.63 22.91
N ASP A 271 52.91 -3.02 24.00
CA ASP A 271 54.21 -2.49 24.46
C ASP A 271 55.26 -3.61 24.48
N ILE A 272 56.27 -3.50 23.61
CA ILE A 272 57.25 -4.58 23.38
C ILE A 272 58.68 -4.13 23.70
N ALA A 273 59.38 -4.95 24.47
CA ALA A 273 60.80 -4.81 24.77
C ALA A 273 61.60 -6.09 24.46
N ALA A 274 62.10 -6.20 23.22
CA ALA A 274 62.90 -7.33 22.75
C ALA A 274 64.13 -6.89 21.93
N THR A 275 65.01 -7.83 21.59
CA THR A 275 66.17 -7.60 20.72
C THR A 275 65.80 -7.64 19.24
N ASP A 276 65.11 -8.69 18.80
CA ASP A 276 64.57 -8.83 17.45
C ASP A 276 63.03 -8.90 17.51
N ILE A 277 62.35 -8.15 16.64
CA ILE A 277 60.89 -8.03 16.65
C ILE A 277 60.36 -8.13 15.21
N ASP A 278 59.46 -9.09 15.00
CA ASP A 278 58.73 -9.24 13.75
C ASP A 278 57.22 -9.09 14.02
N VAL A 279 56.58 -8.15 13.32
CA VAL A 279 55.13 -7.93 13.37
C VAL A 279 54.59 -8.07 11.96
N ASN A 280 53.79 -9.10 11.72
CA ASN A 280 53.32 -9.48 10.39
C ASN A 280 51.80 -9.66 10.40
N ILE A 281 51.13 -9.32 9.30
CA ILE A 281 49.74 -9.72 8.97
C ILE A 281 48.78 -9.50 10.15
N GLY A 282 48.22 -8.30 10.26
CA GLY A 282 47.33 -8.01 11.38
C GLY A 282 46.95 -6.54 11.43
N GLY A 283 46.27 -6.13 12.48
CA GLY A 283 46.15 -4.70 12.71
C GLY A 283 45.96 -4.25 14.14
N PHE A 284 46.29 -2.97 14.30
CA PHE A 284 46.06 -2.17 15.49
C PHE A 284 44.99 -1.13 15.14
N VAL A 285 43.79 -1.32 15.66
CA VAL A 285 42.61 -0.53 15.33
C VAL A 285 42.05 0.14 16.58
N ARG A 286 41.73 1.44 16.52
CA ARG A 286 41.05 2.18 17.61
C ARG A 286 41.72 2.12 18.99
N ASN A 287 42.98 1.69 19.08
CA ASN A 287 43.68 1.60 20.36
C ASN A 287 44.04 2.99 20.86
N THR A 288 44.06 3.17 22.17
CA THR A 288 44.28 4.46 22.81
C THR A 288 45.42 4.40 23.82
N ALA A 289 46.41 5.29 23.69
CA ALA A 289 47.42 5.54 24.71
C ALA A 289 47.19 6.92 25.35
N ASN A 290 46.32 7.01 26.36
CA ASN A 290 45.76 8.26 26.88
C ASN A 290 46.79 9.34 27.23
N SER A 291 47.93 8.95 27.79
CA SER A 291 49.02 9.87 28.16
C SER A 291 50.40 9.36 27.77
N GLY A 292 50.47 8.47 26.79
CA GLY A 292 51.72 7.89 26.28
C GLY A 292 51.80 7.95 24.76
N SER A 293 52.76 7.20 24.23
CA SER A 293 53.07 7.12 22.81
C SER A 293 52.78 5.74 22.23
N GLY A 294 52.66 5.64 20.91
CA GLY A 294 52.48 4.35 20.22
C GLY A 294 51.14 3.73 20.56
N ALA A 295 50.02 4.38 20.22
CA ALA A 295 48.71 3.90 20.65
C ALA A 295 48.35 2.53 20.04
N GLY A 296 48.70 2.27 18.78
CA GLY A 296 48.73 0.90 18.27
C GLY A 296 49.88 0.10 18.87
N LEU A 297 51.12 0.41 18.46
CA LEU A 297 52.32 -0.31 18.88
C LEU A 297 53.40 0.64 19.43
N TYR A 298 53.94 0.32 20.60
CA TYR A 298 55.12 0.95 21.16
C TYR A 298 56.27 -0.06 21.29
N VAL A 299 57.45 0.30 20.76
CA VAL A 299 58.66 -0.51 20.89
C VAL A 299 59.70 0.25 21.71
N ARG A 300 60.08 -0.33 22.85
CA ARG A 300 61.07 0.27 23.77
C ARG A 300 62.48 0.23 23.18
N ARG A 301 63.31 1.24 23.48
CA ARG A 301 64.77 1.32 23.15
C ARG A 301 65.53 0.02 23.31
N ASN A 302 66.58 -0.19 22.53
CA ASN A 302 67.48 -1.37 22.57
C ASN A 302 67.06 -2.62 21.81
N PHE A 303 66.23 -2.48 20.79
CA PHE A 303 66.14 -3.48 19.73
C PHE A 303 67.28 -3.32 18.70
N ILE A 304 67.61 -4.40 18.01
CA ILE A 304 68.60 -4.46 16.91
C ILE A 304 67.88 -4.53 15.57
N ALA A 305 66.82 -5.34 15.45
CA ALA A 305 65.99 -5.44 14.26
C ALA A 305 64.51 -5.31 14.62
N LEU A 306 63.79 -4.55 13.79
CA LEU A 306 62.34 -4.41 13.83
C LEU A 306 61.80 -4.49 12.40
N ASP A 307 61.07 -5.55 12.09
CA ASP A 307 60.39 -5.72 10.81
C ASP A 307 58.87 -5.66 11.04
N ILE A 308 58.19 -4.74 10.34
CA ILE A 308 56.73 -4.60 10.35
C ILE A 308 56.23 -4.72 8.92
N VAL A 309 55.42 -5.74 8.67
CA VAL A 309 55.02 -6.15 7.34
C VAL A 309 53.52 -6.43 7.28
N ASN A 310 52.82 -6.00 6.22
CA ASN A 310 51.37 -6.26 6.06
C ASN A 310 50.51 -5.89 7.29
N THR A 311 50.87 -4.82 7.98
CA THR A 311 50.19 -4.44 9.23
C THR A 311 49.36 -3.18 9.02
N GLY A 312 48.12 -3.23 9.51
CA GLY A 312 47.20 -2.10 9.59
C GLY A 312 47.36 -1.32 10.89
N PHE A 313 47.38 0.00 10.81
CA PHE A 313 47.28 0.90 11.96
C PHE A 313 46.19 1.92 11.64
N ALA A 314 45.03 1.80 12.27
CA ALA A 314 43.91 2.65 11.93
C ALA A 314 43.15 3.20 13.14
N TRP A 315 42.79 4.48 13.10
CA TRP A 315 42.03 5.16 14.16
C TRP A 315 42.62 5.11 15.57
N ASN A 316 43.92 4.82 15.72
CA ASN A 316 44.56 4.79 17.03
C ASN A 316 44.80 6.22 17.55
N ILE A 317 44.72 6.42 18.86
CA ILE A 317 44.81 7.75 19.50
C ILE A 317 45.91 7.79 20.56
N ALA A 318 46.99 8.51 20.29
CA ALA A 318 48.09 8.71 21.23
C ALA A 318 48.03 10.06 21.96
N GLY A 319 48.19 10.03 23.27
CA GLY A 319 48.23 11.21 24.13
C GLY A 319 49.49 12.05 23.95
N ILE A 320 50.58 11.47 23.42
CA ILE A 320 51.87 12.12 23.16
C ILE A 320 52.26 11.96 21.68
N ASP A 321 53.03 10.94 21.33
CA ASP A 321 53.59 10.75 19.98
C ASP A 321 53.11 9.42 19.35
N GLY A 322 53.04 9.32 18.03
CA GLY A 322 52.86 8.02 17.37
C GLY A 322 51.47 7.42 17.58
N GLY A 323 50.43 7.93 16.93
CA GLY A 323 49.09 7.33 17.01
C GLY A 323 49.10 5.88 16.55
N GLY A 324 49.56 5.60 15.33
CA GLY A 324 49.74 4.23 14.85
C GLY A 324 50.86 3.51 15.62
N PHE A 325 52.10 4.00 15.49
CA PHE A 325 53.22 3.43 16.22
C PHE A 325 54.22 4.48 16.73
N ALA A 326 55.01 4.11 17.74
CA ALA A 326 56.19 4.87 18.16
C ALA A 326 57.35 3.94 18.50
N PHE A 327 58.47 4.13 17.81
CA PHE A 327 59.69 3.34 18.01
C PHE A 327 60.82 4.21 18.50
N GLU A 328 61.39 3.81 19.63
CA GLU A 328 62.63 4.40 20.11
C GLU A 328 63.76 3.42 19.81
N SER A 329 64.66 3.71 18.87
CA SER A 329 65.76 2.79 18.53
C SER A 329 67.09 3.10 19.23
N ASN A 330 68.06 2.21 19.04
CA ASN A 330 69.45 2.35 19.47
C ASN A 330 70.40 2.76 18.33
N ASP A 331 71.66 3.05 18.69
CA ASP A 331 72.76 3.15 17.72
C ASP A 331 72.89 1.85 16.92
N GLY A 332 72.69 1.92 15.61
CA GLY A 332 72.87 0.80 14.69
C GLY A 332 71.65 -0.09 14.45
N ALA A 333 70.46 0.30 14.92
CA ALA A 333 69.24 -0.49 14.71
C ALA A 333 68.81 -0.53 13.23
N THR A 334 68.25 -1.67 12.80
CA THR A 334 67.61 -1.83 11.48
C THR A 334 66.10 -1.86 11.65
N ILE A 335 65.39 -1.00 10.91
CA ILE A 335 63.93 -0.90 10.95
C ILE A 335 63.41 -1.09 9.52
N ARG A 336 62.48 -2.02 9.31
CA ARG A 336 61.80 -2.22 8.03
C ARG A 336 60.31 -2.07 8.20
N LEU A 337 59.73 -1.18 7.42
CA LEU A 337 58.29 -0.96 7.33
C LEU A 337 57.90 -1.23 5.88
N ILE A 338 57.26 -2.37 5.63
CA ILE A 338 56.99 -2.85 4.27
C ILE A 338 55.51 -3.17 4.13
N ASN A 339 54.84 -2.64 3.11
CA ASN A 339 53.44 -3.00 2.82
C ASN A 339 52.49 -2.79 4.01
N ASN A 340 52.65 -1.71 4.78
CA ASN A 340 51.74 -1.39 5.88
C ASN A 340 50.73 -0.31 5.46
N THR A 341 49.60 -0.25 6.16
CA THR A 341 48.60 0.81 5.97
C THR A 341 48.34 1.56 7.27
N LEU A 342 48.69 2.84 7.32
CA LEU A 342 48.51 3.75 8.44
C LEU A 342 47.45 4.79 8.07
N PHE A 343 46.27 4.69 8.66
CA PHE A 343 45.10 5.49 8.27
C PHE A 343 44.37 6.12 9.46
N ARG A 344 44.13 7.44 9.40
CA ARG A 344 43.32 8.17 10.41
C ARG A 344 43.76 7.99 11.86
N ASN A 345 45.04 7.78 12.12
CA ASN A 345 45.57 7.79 13.48
C ASN A 345 45.71 9.24 13.99
N ASP A 346 45.64 9.40 15.31
CA ASP A 346 45.70 10.68 16.00
C ASP A 346 46.83 10.71 17.05
N SER A 347 47.49 11.87 17.17
CA SER A 347 48.40 12.13 18.30
C SER A 347 48.37 13.61 18.71
N ASN A 348 48.88 13.93 19.89
CA ASN A 348 48.89 15.31 20.39
C ASN A 348 50.19 16.08 20.11
N ASP A 349 51.33 15.41 19.88
CA ASP A 349 52.66 16.03 19.72
C ASP A 349 53.36 15.72 18.38
N ARG A 350 53.87 14.50 18.14
CA ARG A 350 54.58 14.15 16.89
C ARG A 350 54.03 12.89 16.23
N GLY A 351 54.10 12.82 14.89
CA GLY A 351 53.97 11.55 14.16
C GLY A 351 52.64 10.83 14.34
N SER A 352 51.49 11.43 14.00
CA SER A 352 50.18 10.80 14.27
C SER A 352 50.02 9.43 13.59
N GLY A 353 50.48 9.26 12.35
CA GLY A 353 50.61 7.94 11.73
C GLY A 353 51.72 7.12 12.38
N GLY A 354 52.93 7.68 12.48
CA GLY A 354 54.01 7.03 13.21
C GLY A 354 55.16 7.95 13.64
N LEU A 355 55.85 7.56 14.71
CA LEU A 355 57.11 8.13 15.16
C LEU A 355 58.24 7.11 15.00
N LEU A 356 59.30 7.51 14.31
CA LEU A 356 60.48 6.70 14.07
C LEU A 356 61.74 7.39 14.58
N THR A 357 62.33 6.90 15.66
CA THR A 357 63.66 7.33 16.09
C THR A 357 64.71 6.36 15.56
N ILE A 358 65.75 6.85 14.89
CA ILE A 358 66.83 6.03 14.31
C ILE A 358 68.17 6.50 14.84
N GLY A 359 68.87 5.68 15.62
CA GLY A 359 70.14 6.06 16.23
C GLY A 359 71.39 5.70 15.43
N GLY A 360 72.32 6.64 15.34
CA GLY A 360 73.74 6.44 15.08
C GLY A 360 74.16 5.96 13.67
N SER A 361 75.47 6.03 13.42
CA SER A 361 76.07 6.00 12.06
C SER A 361 75.89 4.71 11.25
N THR A 362 75.36 3.65 11.88
CA THR A 362 75.10 2.36 11.22
C THR A 362 73.63 1.99 11.20
N GLY A 363 72.75 2.84 11.76
CA GLY A 363 71.31 2.62 11.75
C GLY A 363 70.74 2.72 10.33
N VAL A 364 69.73 1.90 10.04
CA VAL A 364 69.07 1.86 8.73
C VAL A 364 67.57 1.75 8.91
N ALA A 365 66.81 2.66 8.28
CA ALA A 365 65.38 2.49 8.09
C ALA A 365 65.04 2.26 6.61
N GLN A 366 64.23 1.24 6.36
CA GLN A 366 63.76 0.81 5.04
C GLN A 366 62.23 0.90 5.02
N VAL A 367 61.69 1.94 4.40
CA VAL A 367 60.25 2.21 4.34
C VAL A 367 59.77 2.06 2.91
N TYR A 368 59.09 0.96 2.61
CA TYR A 368 58.70 0.55 1.26
C TYR A 368 57.23 0.20 1.16
N ASN A 369 56.57 0.59 0.07
CA ASN A 369 55.22 0.14 -0.26
C ASN A 369 54.17 0.42 0.83
N ASN A 370 54.34 1.44 1.70
CA ASN A 370 53.37 1.73 2.75
C ASN A 370 52.37 2.81 2.30
N ILE A 371 51.11 2.67 2.72
CA ILE A 371 50.13 3.76 2.70
C ILE A 371 50.19 4.45 4.07
N ILE A 372 50.40 5.76 4.10
CA ILE A 372 50.34 6.58 5.31
C ILE A 372 49.52 7.83 4.95
N TYR A 373 48.24 7.81 5.27
CA TYR A 373 47.30 8.79 4.74
C TYR A 373 46.22 9.19 5.74
N GLY A 374 45.84 10.47 5.73
CA GLY A 374 44.67 10.96 6.46
C GLY A 374 44.83 10.94 7.99
N ASN A 375 46.06 10.84 8.50
CA ASN A 375 46.33 10.94 9.93
C ASN A 375 46.18 12.40 10.39
N THR A 376 45.67 12.60 11.61
CA THR A 376 45.28 13.92 12.14
C THR A 376 45.94 14.20 13.48
N GLY A 377 45.96 15.46 13.92
CA GLY A 377 46.58 15.84 15.19
C GLY A 377 46.39 17.31 15.52
N ALA A 378 46.05 17.62 16.77
CA ALA A 378 45.63 18.96 17.18
C ALA A 378 46.77 20.02 17.15
N ASN A 379 48.02 19.60 17.32
CA ASN A 379 49.21 20.48 17.33
C ASN A 379 50.44 19.84 16.68
N VAL A 380 50.25 18.81 15.86
CA VAL A 380 51.30 17.84 15.52
C VAL A 380 52.20 18.27 14.36
N ILE A 381 53.49 17.99 14.49
CA ILE A 381 54.45 18.10 13.39
C ILE A 381 54.72 16.69 12.83
N GLY A 382 54.73 16.55 11.49
CA GLY A 382 54.86 15.26 10.82
C GLY A 382 53.64 14.34 11.02
N LEU A 383 52.42 14.83 10.77
CA LEU A 383 51.15 14.11 10.99
C LEU A 383 51.14 12.66 10.47
N ASP A 384 51.57 12.42 9.24
CA ASP A 384 51.64 11.06 8.69
C ASP A 384 52.86 10.32 9.26
N LEU A 385 54.04 10.93 9.21
CA LEU A 385 55.27 10.31 9.73
C LEU A 385 56.26 11.36 10.23
N TYR A 386 56.77 11.14 11.44
CA TYR A 386 57.86 11.90 12.03
C TYR A 386 59.08 11.00 12.20
N VAL A 387 60.22 11.42 11.65
CA VAL A 387 61.49 10.70 11.75
C VAL A 387 62.50 11.55 12.53
N ASP A 388 62.88 11.07 13.71
CA ASP A 388 63.99 11.60 14.49
C ASP A 388 65.26 10.84 14.09
N ASN A 389 66.03 11.39 13.14
CA ASN A 389 67.23 10.74 12.66
C ASN A 389 68.45 11.21 13.44
N ASP A 390 69.10 10.25 14.09
CA ASP A 390 70.29 10.37 14.93
C ASP A 390 70.18 11.33 16.13
N PRO A 391 69.26 11.13 17.09
CA PRO A 391 69.23 11.94 18.31
C PRO A 391 70.39 11.64 19.27
N PHE A 392 71.27 10.69 18.94
CA PHE A 392 72.31 10.17 19.85
C PHE A 392 73.75 10.45 19.38
N SER A 393 73.96 10.91 18.14
CA SER A 393 75.27 11.15 17.53
C SER A 393 75.25 12.39 16.59
N ASP A 394 76.40 12.74 16.00
CA ASP A 394 76.53 13.80 14.98
C ASP A 394 76.64 13.22 13.54
N ILE A 395 76.45 11.90 13.36
CA ILE A 395 76.61 11.18 12.08
C ILE A 395 75.28 10.53 11.66
N PRO A 396 74.69 10.98 10.53
CA PRO A 396 73.42 10.48 10.01
C PRO A 396 73.28 8.95 10.00
N ALA A 397 72.12 8.43 10.40
CA ALA A 397 71.68 7.09 9.96
C ALA A 397 71.13 7.14 8.51
N THR A 398 71.04 5.98 7.86
CA THR A 398 70.50 5.85 6.49
C THR A 398 68.99 5.65 6.53
N VAL A 399 68.24 6.43 5.75
CA VAL A 399 66.77 6.31 5.67
C VAL A 399 66.33 6.21 4.21
N ASN A 400 65.61 5.13 3.86
CA ASN A 400 65.19 4.83 2.49
C ASN A 400 63.66 4.83 2.39
N PHE A 401 63.10 5.61 1.48
CA PHE A 401 61.66 5.69 1.20
C PHE A 401 61.36 5.42 -0.28
N PHE A 402 60.80 4.27 -0.62
CA PHE A 402 60.41 3.99 -2.00
C PHE A 402 58.98 3.48 -2.14
N ASN A 403 58.31 3.95 -3.18
CA ASN A 403 56.97 3.49 -3.56
C ASN A 403 55.97 3.54 -2.40
N ASN A 404 56.05 4.54 -1.53
CA ASN A 404 55.06 4.78 -0.47
C ASN A 404 54.01 5.79 -0.95
N ASN A 405 52.80 5.73 -0.40
CA ASN A 405 51.80 6.80 -0.52
C ASN A 405 51.75 7.58 0.80
N ILE A 406 52.31 8.78 0.81
CA ILE A 406 52.34 9.68 1.97
C ILE A 406 51.91 11.07 1.49
N THR A 407 51.12 11.78 2.29
CA THR A 407 50.58 13.08 1.92
C THR A 407 51.71 14.08 1.64
N ASP A 408 51.67 14.72 0.46
CA ASP A 408 52.58 15.80 0.04
C ASP A 408 54.08 15.44 -0.03
N MET A 409 54.41 14.34 -0.73
CA MET A 409 55.80 13.92 -1.00
C MET A 409 56.43 14.48 -2.29
N THR A 410 55.82 15.45 -2.97
CA THR A 410 56.33 15.90 -4.28
C THR A 410 57.66 16.68 -4.19
N GLY A 411 58.78 15.97 -4.41
CA GLY A 411 60.11 16.58 -4.64
C GLY A 411 60.94 16.94 -3.40
N PHE A 412 60.74 16.23 -2.28
CA PHE A 412 61.44 16.28 -0.98
C PHE A 412 62.53 17.34 -0.78
N PRO A 413 62.24 18.34 0.07
CA PRO A 413 63.11 18.61 1.21
C PRO A 413 62.35 19.00 2.50
N ASP A 414 62.58 18.20 3.54
CA ASP A 414 62.52 18.41 5.00
C ASP A 414 61.58 19.50 5.57
N ALA A 415 60.55 19.02 6.27
CA ALA A 415 59.57 19.73 7.11
C ALA A 415 58.30 20.24 6.42
N SER A 416 57.31 19.35 6.31
CA SER A 416 55.90 19.71 6.14
C SER A 416 55.11 19.37 7.42
N ALA A 417 53.84 19.78 7.47
CA ALA A 417 52.95 19.38 8.56
C ALA A 417 52.65 17.87 8.53
N TYR A 418 52.78 17.19 7.38
CA TYR A 418 52.45 15.77 7.22
C TYR A 418 53.67 14.86 7.34
N PHE A 419 54.84 15.32 6.90
CA PHE A 419 56.07 14.54 6.99
C PHE A 419 57.21 15.41 7.49
N GLU A 420 57.88 14.95 8.54
CA GLU A 420 59.02 15.66 9.12
C GLU A 420 60.19 14.72 9.38
N ILE A 421 61.39 15.18 9.02
CA ILE A 421 62.64 14.57 9.44
C ILE A 421 63.45 15.64 10.17
N VAL A 422 63.71 15.41 11.45
CA VAL A 422 64.47 16.35 12.27
C VAL A 422 65.91 15.86 12.30
N SER A 423 66.78 16.53 11.50
CA SER A 423 68.25 16.42 11.47
C SER A 423 68.91 15.60 10.35
N SER A 424 70.25 15.76 10.23
CA SER A 424 71.14 15.33 9.15
C SER A 424 70.94 13.86 8.80
N ALA A 425 70.18 13.59 7.74
CA ALA A 425 69.92 12.24 7.23
C ALA A 425 70.63 11.95 5.92
N GLU A 426 71.16 10.74 5.77
CA GLU A 426 71.40 10.16 4.45
C GLU A 426 70.08 9.58 3.94
N LEU A 427 69.26 10.45 3.35
CA LEU A 427 67.96 10.09 2.80
C LEU A 427 68.11 9.62 1.34
N SER A 428 67.52 8.48 1.01
CA SER A 428 67.18 8.15 -0.37
C SER A 428 65.67 7.98 -0.50
N ALA A 429 65.07 8.62 -1.51
CA ALA A 429 63.64 8.52 -1.75
C ALA A 429 63.32 8.53 -3.25
N GLY A 430 62.35 7.73 -3.68
CA GLY A 430 61.97 7.63 -5.10
C GLY A 430 60.65 6.91 -5.34
N ASN A 431 59.96 7.25 -6.43
CA ASN A 431 58.69 6.65 -6.87
C ASN A 431 57.53 6.66 -5.84
N ASN A 432 57.70 7.46 -4.80
CA ASN A 432 56.68 7.81 -3.82
C ASN A 432 55.54 8.60 -4.49
N ILE A 433 54.31 8.35 -4.07
CA ILE A 433 53.10 9.01 -4.60
C ILE A 433 52.40 9.80 -3.50
N ALA A 434 51.57 10.76 -3.92
CA ALA A 434 50.74 11.57 -3.04
C ALA A 434 49.35 11.68 -3.70
N GLY A 435 48.45 10.77 -3.33
CA GLY A 435 47.10 10.70 -3.85
C GLY A 435 46.19 10.05 -2.81
N ASP A 436 44.90 10.39 -2.84
CA ASP A 436 43.91 9.70 -2.02
C ASP A 436 43.96 8.20 -2.37
N PRO A 437 44.35 7.32 -1.43
CA PRO A 437 44.43 5.89 -1.68
C PRO A 437 43.05 5.26 -1.94
N LEU A 438 41.95 5.99 -1.75
CA LEU A 438 40.58 5.52 -1.97
C LEU A 438 40.33 4.20 -1.21
N LEU A 439 40.63 4.20 0.09
CA LEU A 439 40.37 3.07 0.96
C LEU A 439 38.89 2.99 1.29
N VAL A 440 38.37 1.77 1.47
CA VAL A 440 37.02 1.55 1.98
C VAL A 440 36.98 1.99 3.44
N ASP A 441 36.04 2.86 3.78
CA ASP A 441 35.83 3.33 5.15
C ASP A 441 35.01 2.28 5.91
N ILE A 442 35.70 1.26 6.42
CA ILE A 442 35.06 0.20 7.21
C ILE A 442 35.04 0.68 8.67
N THR A 443 33.86 1.05 9.16
CA THR A 443 33.65 1.56 10.53
C THR A 443 33.46 0.44 11.57
N GLU A 444 33.48 -0.81 11.13
CA GLU A 444 33.22 -2.02 11.92
C GLU A 444 34.48 -2.89 11.93
N ILE A 445 34.63 -3.73 12.98
CA ILE A 445 35.81 -4.52 13.39
C ILE A 445 36.55 -5.13 12.19
N ASN A 446 37.45 -4.36 11.57
CA ASN A 446 38.26 -4.82 10.46
C ASN A 446 39.58 -4.03 10.43
N PRO A 447 40.72 -4.70 10.69
CA PRO A 447 42.05 -4.08 10.61
C PRO A 447 42.53 -3.75 9.19
N ASP A 448 41.78 -4.14 8.16
CA ASP A 448 42.13 -3.99 6.75
C ASP A 448 41.33 -2.86 6.06
N PRO A 449 41.88 -1.63 5.99
CA PRO A 449 41.31 -0.59 5.16
C PRO A 449 41.63 -0.87 3.67
N MET A 450 40.82 -1.73 3.06
CA MET A 450 40.99 -2.23 1.69
C MET A 450 41.00 -1.14 0.62
N GLN A 451 41.74 -1.36 -0.46
CA GLN A 451 41.76 -0.46 -1.60
C GLN A 451 40.54 -0.63 -2.51
N THR A 452 39.92 0.47 -2.94
CA THR A 452 38.89 0.41 -3.99
C THR A 452 39.51 0.28 -5.39
N GLN A 453 38.73 -0.20 -6.36
CA GLN A 453 39.17 -0.50 -7.73
C GLN A 453 39.89 0.65 -8.49
N ASN A 454 39.70 1.91 -8.09
CA ASN A 454 40.33 3.07 -8.75
C ASN A 454 41.47 3.68 -7.95
N SER A 455 41.90 2.99 -6.89
CA SER A 455 42.95 3.43 -6.01
C SER A 455 44.27 3.67 -6.77
N PRO A 456 44.94 4.82 -6.55
CA PRO A 456 46.22 5.12 -7.19
C PRO A 456 47.39 4.31 -6.61
N THR A 457 47.16 3.51 -5.57
CA THR A 457 48.18 2.66 -4.93
C THR A 457 48.24 1.25 -5.52
N ILE A 458 47.28 0.88 -6.38
CA ILE A 458 47.24 -0.41 -7.08
C ILE A 458 48.34 -0.47 -8.15
N ASP A 459 49.08 -1.57 -8.22
CA ASP A 459 50.19 -1.87 -9.15
C ASP A 459 51.34 -0.85 -9.07
N MET A 460 51.52 -0.17 -7.93
CA MET A 460 52.48 0.94 -7.78
C MET A 460 53.64 0.68 -6.80
N GLY A 461 53.72 -0.51 -6.19
CA GLY A 461 54.80 -0.90 -5.28
C GLY A 461 56.11 -1.30 -5.96
N ASP A 462 57.13 -1.59 -5.15
CA ASP A 462 58.41 -2.17 -5.55
C ASP A 462 58.46 -3.66 -5.17
N ASP A 463 58.34 -4.54 -6.16
CA ASP A 463 58.45 -6.00 -6.01
C ASP A 463 59.80 -6.46 -5.44
N ASN A 464 60.83 -5.61 -5.52
CA ASN A 464 62.18 -5.94 -5.06
C ASN A 464 62.48 -5.33 -3.68
N ALA A 465 61.49 -4.72 -3.01
CA ALA A 465 61.70 -4.20 -1.69
C ALA A 465 62.20 -5.32 -0.75
N PRO A 466 63.19 -5.06 0.12
CA PRO A 466 63.76 -6.10 0.96
C PRO A 466 62.71 -6.59 1.96
N GLY A 467 62.28 -7.84 1.87
CA GLY A 467 61.28 -8.40 2.79
C GLY A 467 59.82 -8.22 2.35
N VAL A 468 59.55 -7.95 1.06
CA VAL A 468 58.18 -7.98 0.52
C VAL A 468 57.55 -9.34 0.81
N PRO A 469 56.35 -9.37 1.43
CA PRO A 469 55.68 -10.61 1.78
C PRO A 469 55.14 -11.30 0.53
N SER A 470 55.11 -12.63 0.55
CA SER A 470 54.57 -13.42 -0.57
C SER A 470 53.04 -13.42 -0.65
N VAL A 471 52.38 -12.98 0.43
CA VAL A 471 50.93 -12.84 0.53
C VAL A 471 50.56 -11.48 1.10
N ASP A 472 49.32 -11.03 0.97
CA ASP A 472 48.76 -9.83 1.61
C ASP A 472 48.09 -10.16 2.96
N TYR A 473 47.39 -9.19 3.55
CA TYR A 473 46.63 -9.37 4.78
C TYR A 473 45.57 -10.48 4.67
N GLN A 474 44.89 -10.58 3.52
CA GLN A 474 43.88 -11.60 3.24
C GLN A 474 44.48 -12.95 2.80
N LEU A 475 45.78 -13.14 3.01
CA LEU A 475 46.56 -14.32 2.60
C LEU A 475 46.53 -14.59 1.08
N GLN A 476 46.21 -13.58 0.27
CA GLN A 476 46.22 -13.65 -1.20
C GLN A 476 47.64 -13.49 -1.72
N ALA A 477 47.98 -14.21 -2.79
CA ALA A 477 49.33 -14.21 -3.33
C ALA A 477 49.70 -12.86 -3.99
N ARG A 478 50.89 -12.33 -3.67
CA ARG A 478 51.46 -11.12 -4.28
C ARG A 478 52.48 -11.45 -5.39
N PRO A 479 52.54 -10.66 -6.49
CA PRO A 479 51.58 -9.64 -6.90
C PRO A 479 50.38 -10.26 -7.65
N ALA A 480 49.21 -9.64 -7.52
CA ALA A 480 48.00 -9.98 -8.28
C ALA A 480 47.85 -9.23 -9.61
N GLY A 481 48.80 -8.34 -9.92
CA GLY A 481 48.83 -7.55 -11.14
C GLY A 481 50.23 -7.44 -11.78
N ASN A 482 50.62 -6.22 -12.13
CA ASN A 482 51.90 -5.91 -12.75
C ASN A 482 53.04 -5.71 -11.74
N ALA A 483 52.70 -5.23 -10.55
CA ALA A 483 53.59 -5.03 -9.41
C ALA A 483 52.78 -5.18 -8.12
N VAL A 484 53.44 -5.34 -6.99
CA VAL A 484 52.79 -5.38 -5.67
C VAL A 484 52.06 -4.07 -5.41
N ASP A 485 50.90 -4.12 -4.79
CA ASP A 485 50.18 -2.93 -4.36
C ASP A 485 50.90 -2.24 -3.19
N ILE A 486 50.79 -0.91 -3.12
CA ILE A 486 51.22 -0.16 -1.94
C ILE A 486 50.15 -0.34 -0.87
N GLY A 487 50.52 -0.75 0.35
CA GLY A 487 49.61 -1.05 1.46
C GLY A 487 49.63 -2.53 1.84
N MET A 488 48.86 -2.86 2.89
CA MET A 488 48.75 -4.22 3.44
C MET A 488 47.87 -5.17 2.62
N ASP A 489 47.02 -4.63 1.76
CA ASP A 489 46.12 -5.36 0.87
C ASP A 489 46.74 -5.48 -0.54
N GLU A 490 46.38 -6.53 -1.27
CA GLU A 490 46.67 -6.67 -2.70
C GLU A 490 45.34 -6.70 -3.44
N PHE A 491 45.01 -5.62 -4.15
CA PHE A 491 43.72 -5.51 -4.82
C PHE A 491 43.60 -6.53 -5.96
N VAL A 492 42.83 -7.59 -5.73
CA VAL A 492 42.39 -8.51 -6.79
C VAL A 492 41.02 -8.07 -7.31
N PRO A 493 40.88 -7.74 -8.61
CA PRO A 493 39.59 -7.42 -9.20
C PRO A 493 38.59 -8.59 -9.06
N GLY A 494 37.66 -8.48 -8.10
CA GLY A 494 36.56 -9.44 -7.88
C GLY A 494 36.81 -10.53 -6.83
N ALA A 495 37.64 -10.31 -5.82
CA ALA A 495 37.99 -11.31 -4.79
C ALA A 495 37.47 -11.06 -3.37
N LEU A 496 36.67 -10.01 -3.11
CA LEU A 496 35.99 -9.91 -1.82
C LEU A 496 34.87 -10.95 -1.71
N PRO A 497 34.80 -11.78 -0.64
CA PRO A 497 33.58 -12.50 -0.34
C PRO A 497 32.47 -11.46 -0.21
N SER A 498 31.52 -11.55 -1.13
CA SER A 498 30.40 -10.64 -1.23
C SER A 498 29.15 -11.44 -0.97
N VAL A 499 28.32 -10.91 -0.09
CA VAL A 499 26.99 -11.43 0.16
C VAL A 499 25.98 -10.45 -0.39
N ASP A 500 24.76 -10.91 -0.63
CA ASP A 500 23.60 -10.07 -0.91
C ASP A 500 22.55 -10.50 0.10
N MET A 501 22.70 -9.96 1.30
CA MET A 501 21.74 -10.19 2.37
C MET A 501 20.43 -9.55 1.98
N SER A 502 19.33 -10.11 2.45
CA SER A 502 18.03 -9.50 2.26
C SER A 502 17.14 -9.91 3.39
N VAL A 503 16.32 -8.97 3.85
CA VAL A 503 15.34 -9.24 4.89
C VAL A 503 13.96 -8.91 4.38
N THR A 504 13.02 -9.81 4.64
CA THR A 504 11.60 -9.52 4.46
C THR A 504 10.92 -9.60 5.80
N LYS A 505 9.91 -8.75 5.98
CA LYS A 505 9.12 -8.68 7.18
C LYS A 505 7.65 -8.61 6.79
N THR A 506 6.86 -9.45 7.43
CA THR A 506 5.40 -9.47 7.28
C THR A 506 4.78 -9.57 8.66
N ASP A 507 3.53 -9.15 8.80
CA ASP A 507 2.79 -9.18 10.05
C ASP A 507 1.50 -9.98 9.91
N SER A 508 1.11 -10.59 11.03
CA SER A 508 -0.18 -11.25 11.15
C SER A 508 -0.63 -11.24 12.61
N PRO A 509 -1.88 -10.86 12.91
CA PRO A 509 -2.86 -10.29 11.97
C PRO A 509 -2.54 -8.83 11.58
N ASP A 510 -2.89 -8.43 10.36
CA ASP A 510 -2.95 -7.02 9.91
C ASP A 510 -4.28 -6.79 9.15
N PRO A 511 -5.24 -6.01 9.69
CA PRO A 511 -5.15 -5.23 10.93
C PRO A 511 -5.17 -6.08 12.22
N VAL A 512 -4.52 -5.57 13.27
CA VAL A 512 -4.59 -6.10 14.65
C VAL A 512 -5.54 -5.28 15.51
N THR A 513 -6.28 -5.94 16.40
CA THR A 513 -7.11 -5.27 17.41
C THR A 513 -6.24 -4.76 18.55
N GLY A 514 -6.43 -3.49 18.96
CA GLY A 514 -5.65 -2.88 20.04
C GLY A 514 -5.65 -3.73 21.32
N GLY A 515 -4.48 -3.99 21.89
CA GLY A 515 -4.29 -4.87 23.05
C GLY A 515 -4.05 -6.34 22.73
N GLU A 516 -4.21 -6.78 21.47
CA GLU A 516 -3.88 -8.14 21.02
C GLU A 516 -2.45 -8.22 20.47
N ASP A 517 -1.94 -9.45 20.38
CA ASP A 517 -0.60 -9.75 19.88
C ASP A 517 -0.52 -9.72 18.33
N VAL A 518 0.50 -9.03 17.83
CA VAL A 518 0.96 -9.07 16.43
C VAL A 518 2.16 -9.99 16.35
N THR A 519 2.16 -10.91 15.40
CA THR A 519 3.33 -11.72 15.05
C THR A 519 3.98 -11.17 13.80
N TYR A 520 5.18 -10.62 13.93
CA TYR A 520 6.03 -10.28 12.79
C TYR A 520 6.83 -11.51 12.36
N THR A 521 6.61 -12.00 11.14
CA THR A 521 7.43 -13.04 10.51
C THR A 521 8.55 -12.38 9.73
N ILE A 522 9.79 -12.72 10.08
CA ILE A 522 11.01 -12.19 9.47
C ILE A 522 11.69 -13.35 8.74
N VAL A 523 12.17 -13.07 7.52
CA VAL A 523 13.00 -14.01 6.75
C VAL A 523 14.25 -13.29 6.30
N ALA A 524 15.39 -13.73 6.81
CA ALA A 524 16.72 -13.31 6.35
C ALA A 524 17.19 -14.30 5.28
N THR A 525 17.67 -13.80 4.14
CA THR A 525 18.19 -14.62 3.04
C THR A 525 19.53 -14.10 2.58
N ASN A 526 20.49 -14.98 2.38
CA ASN A 526 21.74 -14.68 1.68
C ASN A 526 21.59 -15.07 0.20
N ASN A 527 21.51 -14.10 -0.72
CA ASN A 527 21.38 -14.35 -2.15
C ASN A 527 22.73 -14.65 -2.86
N GLY A 528 23.83 -14.70 -2.10
CA GLY A 528 25.20 -14.95 -2.58
C GLY A 528 25.91 -13.69 -3.12
N PRO A 529 27.06 -13.82 -3.80
CA PRO A 529 27.66 -15.07 -4.29
C PRO A 529 28.30 -15.97 -3.22
N ASP A 530 28.62 -15.48 -2.03
CA ASP A 530 29.36 -16.22 -1.00
C ASP A 530 28.52 -16.51 0.25
N ASP A 531 29.00 -17.40 1.13
CA ASP A 531 28.33 -17.72 2.40
C ASP A 531 28.42 -16.49 3.33
N ALA A 532 27.35 -16.21 4.08
CA ALA A 532 27.28 -15.10 5.01
C ALA A 532 27.57 -15.60 6.43
N THR A 533 28.54 -15.01 7.11
CA THR A 533 28.91 -15.39 8.48
C THR A 533 28.38 -14.40 9.49
N ASN A 534 28.11 -14.89 10.71
CA ASN A 534 27.62 -14.08 11.83
C ASN A 534 26.40 -13.19 11.45
N VAL A 535 25.39 -13.80 10.82
CA VAL A 535 24.20 -13.05 10.41
C VAL A 535 23.45 -12.57 11.64
N VAL A 536 23.24 -11.26 11.76
CA VAL A 536 22.52 -10.64 12.89
C VAL A 536 21.26 -9.96 12.38
N ILE A 537 20.13 -10.27 13.03
CA ILE A 537 18.89 -9.53 12.87
C ILE A 537 18.75 -8.54 14.03
N THR A 538 18.53 -7.27 13.69
CA THR A 538 18.18 -6.22 14.65
C THR A 538 16.80 -5.67 14.30
N ASP A 539 15.88 -5.73 15.25
CA ASP A 539 14.52 -5.24 15.08
C ASP A 539 14.20 -4.17 16.13
N THR A 540 13.83 -2.98 15.66
CA THR A 540 13.49 -1.84 16.52
C THR A 540 11.97 -1.77 16.63
N LEU A 541 11.46 -2.03 17.83
CA LEU A 541 10.03 -2.01 18.12
C LEU A 541 9.52 -0.59 18.32
N ASP A 542 8.31 -0.29 17.86
CA ASP A 542 7.65 0.99 18.16
C ASP A 542 7.52 1.18 19.68
N ALA A 543 7.76 2.39 20.19
CA ALA A 543 7.68 2.69 21.61
C ALA A 543 6.28 2.41 22.23
N GLN A 544 5.25 2.25 21.40
CA GLN A 544 3.87 2.01 21.83
C GLN A 544 3.51 0.52 21.94
N VAL A 545 4.36 -0.41 21.50
CA VAL A 545 4.10 -1.85 21.62
C VAL A 545 4.79 -2.45 22.84
N THR A 546 4.27 -3.57 23.34
CA THR A 546 4.91 -4.34 24.42
C THR A 546 5.54 -5.61 23.85
N TYR A 547 6.84 -5.83 24.06
CA TYR A 547 7.52 -7.06 23.64
C TYR A 547 6.97 -8.30 24.37
N VAL A 548 6.70 -9.37 23.62
CA VAL A 548 6.22 -10.66 24.17
C VAL A 548 7.28 -11.75 24.01
N SER A 549 7.74 -12.01 22.80
CA SER A 549 8.74 -13.04 22.52
C SER A 549 9.42 -12.84 21.15
N ALA A 550 10.60 -13.42 20.98
CA ALA A 550 11.29 -13.50 19.70
C ALA A 550 11.97 -14.86 19.57
N THR A 551 11.81 -15.52 18.43
CA THR A 551 12.40 -16.83 18.14
C THR A 551 12.76 -16.94 16.68
N PHE A 552 13.94 -17.49 16.37
CA PHE A 552 14.33 -17.89 15.01
C PHE A 552 14.53 -19.40 14.95
N ASP A 553 14.46 -19.96 13.74
CA ASP A 553 14.67 -21.37 13.45
C ASP A 553 16.15 -21.82 13.61
N GLN A 554 17.08 -20.86 13.62
CA GLN A 554 18.50 -21.07 13.90
C GLN A 554 19.08 -19.91 14.73
N GLY A 555 20.31 -20.09 15.18
CA GLY A 555 21.04 -19.09 15.96
C GLY A 555 20.89 -19.22 17.47
N THR A 556 21.39 -18.21 18.17
CA THR A 556 21.25 -18.08 19.63
C THR A 556 19.90 -17.47 20.00
N PRO A 557 19.40 -17.70 21.23
CA PRO A 557 18.19 -17.04 21.69
C PRO A 557 18.31 -15.52 21.58
N CYS A 558 17.30 -14.87 20.99
CA CYS A 558 17.27 -13.43 20.84
C CYS A 558 17.39 -12.70 22.19
N THR A 559 18.13 -11.59 22.21
CA THR A 559 18.25 -10.71 23.37
C THR A 559 17.46 -9.43 23.13
N THR A 560 17.11 -8.74 24.21
CA THR A 560 16.42 -7.44 24.16
C THR A 560 17.21 -6.41 24.94
N SER A 561 17.40 -5.23 24.34
CA SER A 561 17.95 -4.05 25.02
C SER A 561 16.94 -2.91 24.99
N MET A 562 17.04 -2.01 25.97
CA MET A 562 16.19 -0.81 26.07
C MET A 562 17.05 0.44 25.87
N PHE A 563 16.70 1.27 24.90
CA PHE A 563 17.36 2.55 24.63
C PHE A 563 16.32 3.65 24.45
N ILE A 564 16.27 4.62 25.38
CA ILE A 564 15.37 5.80 25.31
C ILE A 564 13.90 5.40 25.01
N ASP A 565 13.31 4.56 25.86
CA ASP A 565 11.92 4.07 25.74
C ASP A 565 11.58 3.28 24.46
N VAL A 566 12.60 2.81 23.72
CA VAL A 566 12.48 1.92 22.55
C VAL A 566 13.13 0.58 22.89
N VAL A 567 12.44 -0.52 22.54
CA VAL A 567 12.97 -1.89 22.70
C VAL A 567 13.62 -2.32 21.39
N VAL A 568 14.87 -2.77 21.47
CA VAL A 568 15.60 -3.34 20.34
C VAL A 568 15.78 -4.83 20.59
N VAL A 569 15.29 -5.66 19.67
CA VAL A 569 15.45 -7.11 19.67
C VAL A 569 16.62 -7.47 18.77
N THR A 570 17.60 -8.20 19.27
CA THR A 570 18.77 -8.65 18.51
C THR A 570 18.84 -10.18 18.52
N CYS A 571 18.91 -10.79 17.34
CA CYS A 571 18.99 -12.24 17.16
C CYS A 571 20.23 -12.57 16.31
N VAL A 572 21.19 -13.32 16.86
CA VAL A 572 22.37 -13.79 16.12
C VAL A 572 22.04 -15.16 15.51
N LEU A 573 21.94 -15.23 14.19
CA LEU A 573 21.50 -16.41 13.43
C LEU A 573 22.64 -17.38 13.12
N GLY A 574 23.90 -16.96 13.29
CA GLY A 574 25.08 -17.69 12.83
C GLY A 574 25.24 -17.59 11.32
N ASP A 575 25.78 -18.63 10.69
CA ASP A 575 26.08 -18.59 9.26
C ASP A 575 24.87 -18.93 8.39
N LEU A 576 24.74 -18.26 7.24
CA LEU A 576 23.81 -18.56 6.17
C LEU A 576 24.56 -18.85 4.87
N ALA A 577 24.50 -20.11 4.44
CA ALA A 577 25.07 -20.52 3.16
C ALA A 577 24.45 -19.73 1.98
N VAL A 578 25.11 -19.72 0.83
CA VAL A 578 24.60 -19.12 -0.42
C VAL A 578 23.20 -19.66 -0.77
N ASN A 579 22.24 -18.75 -0.99
CA ASN A 579 20.80 -19.01 -1.14
C ASN A 579 20.13 -19.64 0.09
N GLY A 580 20.79 -19.64 1.25
CA GLY A 580 20.25 -20.03 2.54
C GLY A 580 19.37 -18.95 3.12
N SER A 581 18.38 -19.37 3.92
CA SER A 581 17.48 -18.46 4.61
C SER A 581 17.16 -18.94 6.01
N ALA A 582 17.05 -18.02 6.95
CA ALA A 582 16.55 -18.25 8.30
C ALA A 582 15.24 -17.49 8.51
N SER A 583 14.28 -18.14 9.17
CA SER A 583 12.97 -17.56 9.47
C SER A 583 12.71 -17.53 10.97
N GLY A 584 12.17 -16.40 11.43
CA GLY A 584 11.80 -16.20 12.82
C GLY A 584 10.55 -15.37 12.96
N THR A 585 10.08 -15.30 14.20
CA THR A 585 8.93 -14.52 14.59
C THR A 585 9.27 -13.63 15.78
N ILE A 586 8.82 -12.38 15.73
CA ILE A 586 8.80 -11.46 16.87
C ILE A 586 7.33 -11.16 17.19
N VAL A 587 6.92 -11.43 18.42
CA VAL A 587 5.56 -11.21 18.92
C VAL A 587 5.57 -9.99 19.81
N VAL A 588 4.66 -9.05 19.54
CA VAL A 588 4.44 -7.84 20.34
C VAL A 588 2.96 -7.63 20.61
N THR A 589 2.59 -7.10 21.76
CA THR A 589 1.23 -6.67 22.05
C THR A 589 1.02 -5.23 21.57
N SER A 590 0.01 -5.01 20.73
CA SER A 590 -0.37 -3.70 20.21
C SER A 590 -0.92 -2.76 21.31
N PRO A 591 -0.82 -1.43 21.17
CA PRO A 591 -1.39 -0.50 22.15
C PRO A 591 -2.93 -0.57 22.18
N VAL A 592 -3.50 -0.33 23.36
CA VAL A 592 -4.97 -0.37 23.61
C VAL A 592 -5.68 0.92 23.15
N VAL A 593 -4.94 1.97 22.78
CA VAL A 593 -5.49 3.29 22.44
C VAL A 593 -5.34 3.57 20.95
N GLU A 594 -6.30 4.27 20.33
CA GLU A 594 -6.21 4.65 18.91
C GLU A 594 -4.89 5.38 18.61
N VAL A 595 -4.04 4.70 17.85
CA VAL A 595 -2.92 5.34 17.17
C VAL A 595 -3.49 5.84 15.85
N THR A 596 -3.67 7.16 15.72
CA THR A 596 -3.88 7.79 14.41
C THR A 596 -2.59 7.63 13.59
N GLY A 597 -2.46 6.49 12.91
CA GLY A 597 -1.26 6.03 12.21
C GLY A 597 -0.80 4.68 12.77
N GLY A 598 -0.77 3.62 11.96
CA GLY A 598 -0.43 2.26 12.41
C GLY A 598 0.95 2.13 13.09
N ILE A 599 1.21 0.97 13.70
CA ILE A 599 2.53 0.63 14.26
C ILE A 599 3.49 0.44 13.10
N ALA A 600 4.68 1.03 13.16
CA ALA A 600 5.73 0.74 12.18
C ALA A 600 6.87 -0.03 12.85
N ASN A 601 7.16 -1.23 12.35
CA ASN A 601 8.23 -2.07 12.87
C ASN A 601 9.34 -2.20 11.84
N SER A 602 10.57 -1.88 12.22
CA SER A 602 11.72 -1.87 11.31
C SER A 602 12.70 -2.95 11.71
N VAL A 603 13.08 -3.80 10.75
CA VAL A 603 14.11 -4.81 10.90
C VAL A 603 15.29 -4.51 9.97
N SER A 604 16.49 -4.80 10.43
CA SER A 604 17.70 -4.84 9.62
C SER A 604 18.39 -6.19 9.76
N VAL A 605 19.06 -6.63 8.69
CA VAL A 605 19.97 -7.77 8.69
C VAL A 605 21.39 -7.28 8.38
N SER A 606 22.38 -7.83 9.07
CA SER A 606 23.80 -7.66 8.77
C SER A 606 24.51 -9.01 8.76
N ALA A 607 25.67 -9.06 8.13
CA ALA A 607 26.63 -10.16 8.12
C ALA A 607 28.04 -9.57 8.15
N ASN A 608 29.06 -10.40 8.33
CA ASN A 608 30.45 -9.91 8.35
C ASN A 608 30.98 -9.53 6.94
N GLU A 609 30.45 -10.14 5.89
CA GLU A 609 30.87 -9.91 4.51
C GLU A 609 30.26 -8.62 3.93
N THR A 610 30.93 -8.00 2.95
CA THR A 610 30.43 -6.77 2.32
C THR A 610 29.21 -7.07 1.44
N ASP A 611 28.13 -6.35 1.72
CA ASP A 611 26.93 -6.35 0.88
C ASP A 611 26.91 -5.12 -0.06
N PRO A 612 27.11 -5.30 -1.38
CA PRO A 612 27.07 -4.20 -2.34
C PRO A 612 25.65 -3.66 -2.59
N ASN A 613 24.62 -4.34 -2.12
CA ASN A 613 23.21 -4.00 -2.28
C ASN A 613 22.53 -3.76 -0.93
N THR A 614 22.97 -2.77 -0.15
CA THR A 614 22.40 -2.51 1.18
C THR A 614 20.91 -2.10 1.21
N GLU A 615 20.27 -1.85 0.06
CA GLU A 615 18.86 -1.42 -0.02
C GLU A 615 17.86 -2.49 0.42
N ASN A 616 18.20 -3.78 0.32
CA ASN A 616 17.36 -4.91 0.74
C ASN A 616 17.70 -5.44 2.16
N ASN A 617 18.67 -4.84 2.84
CA ASN A 617 19.09 -5.20 4.20
C ASN A 617 18.21 -4.62 5.29
N THR A 618 17.21 -3.83 4.91
CA THR A 618 16.19 -3.33 5.83
C THR A 618 14.80 -3.62 5.29
N ALA A 619 13.87 -3.94 6.19
CA ALA A 619 12.47 -4.03 5.86
C ALA A 619 11.66 -3.33 6.95
N GLN A 620 10.65 -2.58 6.52
CA GLN A 620 9.70 -1.96 7.40
C GLN A 620 8.32 -2.56 7.13
N GLN A 621 7.65 -2.99 8.18
CA GLN A 621 6.26 -3.43 8.10
C GLN A 621 5.41 -2.46 8.92
N GLY A 622 4.39 -1.89 8.27
CA GLY A 622 3.35 -1.12 8.94
C GLY A 622 2.21 -2.05 9.32
N THR A 623 1.82 -2.07 10.58
CA THR A 623 0.67 -2.82 11.09
C THR A 623 -0.47 -1.85 11.38
N THR A 624 -1.62 -2.09 10.78
CA THR A 624 -2.82 -1.31 11.05
C THR A 624 -3.40 -1.74 12.38
N VAL A 625 -3.40 -0.85 13.38
CA VAL A 625 -4.12 -1.08 14.63
C VAL A 625 -5.55 -0.59 14.45
N VAL A 626 -6.51 -1.50 14.54
CA VAL A 626 -7.91 -1.13 14.70
C VAL A 626 -8.21 -1.04 16.19
N PRO A 627 -8.99 -0.05 16.64
CA PRO A 627 -9.43 0.01 18.03
C PRO A 627 -10.07 -1.32 18.43
N GLU A 628 -9.85 -1.74 19.68
CA GLU A 628 -10.73 -2.71 20.33
C GLU A 628 -12.16 -2.21 20.09
N ALA A 629 -12.99 -3.02 19.43
CA ALA A 629 -14.35 -2.63 19.13
C ALA A 629 -14.97 -2.19 20.45
N GLY A 630 -15.32 -0.91 20.55
CA GLY A 630 -16.03 -0.39 21.70
C GLY A 630 -17.30 -1.22 21.94
N PRO A 631 -17.97 -1.06 23.09
CA PRO A 631 -19.31 -1.62 23.23
C PRO A 631 -20.12 -1.23 21.99
N ALA A 632 -20.84 -2.19 21.39
CA ALA A 632 -21.62 -1.95 20.17
C ALA A 632 -22.39 -0.64 20.31
N GLN A 633 -22.27 0.24 19.31
CA GLN A 633 -22.88 1.57 19.32
C GLN A 633 -23.97 1.65 18.27
N ALA A 634 -25.17 2.01 18.71
CA ALA A 634 -26.29 2.28 17.83
C ALA A 634 -26.77 3.71 18.07
N ASP A 635 -26.76 4.54 17.03
CA ASP A 635 -27.26 5.92 17.05
C ASP A 635 -28.73 5.86 16.61
N LEU A 636 -29.64 5.84 17.56
CA LEU A 636 -31.06 5.92 17.27
C LEU A 636 -31.44 7.37 17.01
N ALA A 637 -32.35 7.60 16.07
CA ALA A 637 -32.98 8.89 15.88
C ALA A 637 -34.48 8.67 15.78
N VAL A 638 -35.24 9.47 16.54
CA VAL A 638 -36.70 9.43 16.48
C VAL A 638 -37.24 10.72 15.87
N THR A 639 -38.16 10.55 14.94
CA THR A 639 -39.00 11.64 14.45
C THR A 639 -40.44 11.31 14.76
N LYS A 640 -41.23 12.34 15.00
CA LYS A 640 -42.67 12.25 15.24
C LYS A 640 -43.32 13.27 14.35
N VAL A 641 -44.39 12.88 13.69
CA VAL A 641 -45.23 13.76 12.89
C VAL A 641 -46.69 13.42 13.15
N ASP A 642 -47.56 14.39 12.99
CA ASP A 642 -48.99 14.25 13.24
C ASP A 642 -49.82 14.55 11.99
N THR A 643 -50.97 13.88 11.91
CA THR A 643 -51.94 14.12 10.85
C THR A 643 -53.35 13.85 11.37
N PRO A 644 -54.32 14.74 11.10
CA PRO A 644 -54.17 16.07 10.50
C PRO A 644 -53.64 17.13 11.50
N ASP A 645 -52.95 18.16 11.01
CA ASP A 645 -52.57 19.38 11.76
C ASP A 645 -52.89 20.64 10.92
N PRO A 646 -53.80 21.54 11.36
CA PRO A 646 -54.60 21.45 12.58
C PRO A 646 -55.65 20.34 12.53
N VAL A 647 -55.94 19.72 13.68
CA VAL A 647 -57.10 18.82 13.86
C VAL A 647 -58.30 19.61 14.37
N PHE A 648 -59.51 19.20 14.00
CA PHE A 648 -60.75 19.79 14.50
C PHE A 648 -61.33 18.89 15.57
N SER A 649 -61.63 19.45 16.75
CA SER A 649 -62.20 18.65 17.83
C SER A 649 -63.60 18.16 17.45
N GLY A 650 -63.91 16.88 17.68
CA GLY A 650 -65.14 16.25 17.19
C GLY A 650 -65.15 15.97 15.67
N GLY A 651 -64.01 16.14 14.99
CA GLY A 651 -63.76 15.74 13.60
C GLY A 651 -62.99 14.39 13.53
N PRO A 652 -62.02 14.23 12.61
CA PRO A 652 -61.27 12.98 12.47
C PRO A 652 -60.28 12.74 13.63
N ASP A 653 -59.96 11.46 13.88
CA ASP A 653 -58.95 11.06 14.86
C ASP A 653 -57.56 11.63 14.49
N LEU A 654 -56.77 11.96 15.52
CA LEU A 654 -55.40 12.42 15.38
C LEU A 654 -54.43 11.22 15.35
N THR A 655 -53.62 11.14 14.31
CA THR A 655 -52.63 10.06 14.14
C THR A 655 -51.21 10.62 14.24
N TYR A 656 -50.44 10.12 15.20
CA TYR A 656 -49.00 10.30 15.28
C TYR A 656 -48.28 9.16 14.56
N THR A 657 -47.41 9.50 13.62
CA THR A 657 -46.45 8.57 13.01
C THR A 657 -45.08 8.83 13.60
N ILE A 658 -44.58 7.87 14.37
CA ILE A 658 -43.26 7.91 14.99
C ILE A 658 -42.35 7.03 14.14
N THR A 659 -41.24 7.58 13.64
CA THR A 659 -40.22 6.82 12.91
C THR A 659 -38.95 6.77 13.74
N VAL A 660 -38.50 5.57 14.05
CA VAL A 660 -37.20 5.31 14.68
C VAL A 660 -36.26 4.81 13.61
N GLU A 661 -35.10 5.43 13.48
CA GLU A 661 -34.03 5.04 12.60
C GLU A 661 -32.79 4.70 13.41
N ASN A 662 -32.02 3.70 12.98
CA ASN A 662 -30.69 3.44 13.52
C ASN A 662 -29.64 3.96 12.53
N ASN A 663 -29.12 5.16 12.79
CA ASN A 663 -28.03 5.80 12.08
C ASN A 663 -26.63 5.29 12.51
N GLY A 664 -26.58 4.45 13.54
CA GLY A 664 -25.34 3.90 14.07
C GLY A 664 -24.77 2.77 13.22
N PRO A 665 -23.47 2.45 13.41
CA PRO A 665 -22.81 1.38 12.69
C PRO A 665 -23.28 -0.02 13.10
N ASP A 666 -23.72 -0.21 14.35
CA ASP A 666 -24.13 -1.52 14.88
C ASP A 666 -25.66 -1.67 14.93
N THR A 667 -26.13 -2.91 15.10
CA THR A 667 -27.56 -3.20 15.27
C THR A 667 -28.02 -2.77 16.66
N ALA A 668 -29.07 -1.94 16.74
CA ALA A 668 -29.74 -1.61 17.98
C ALA A 668 -30.63 -2.78 18.41
N THR A 669 -30.39 -3.38 19.58
CA THR A 669 -31.16 -4.50 20.11
C THR A 669 -32.08 -4.06 21.25
N GLY A 670 -33.25 -4.70 21.33
CA GLY A 670 -34.25 -4.35 22.35
C GLY A 670 -34.80 -2.93 22.23
N VAL A 671 -34.85 -2.38 21.00
CA VAL A 671 -35.37 -1.04 20.72
C VAL A 671 -36.77 -0.90 21.28
N THR A 672 -36.98 0.09 22.14
CA THR A 672 -38.26 0.38 22.77
C THR A 672 -38.60 1.85 22.61
N VAL A 673 -39.76 2.11 22.03
CA VAL A 673 -40.35 3.45 21.90
C VAL A 673 -41.31 3.68 23.07
N THR A 674 -41.19 4.80 23.75
CA THR A 674 -42.12 5.23 24.80
C THR A 674 -42.73 6.58 24.43
N ASP A 675 -44.05 6.62 24.32
CA ASP A 675 -44.82 7.84 24.00
C ASP A 675 -45.64 8.27 25.23
N THR A 676 -45.48 9.51 25.67
CA THR A 676 -46.23 10.02 26.85
C THR A 676 -47.43 10.83 26.38
N LEU A 677 -48.60 10.22 26.41
CA LEU A 677 -49.83 10.85 25.96
C LEU A 677 -50.21 12.04 26.85
N PRO A 678 -50.47 13.23 26.27
CA PRO A 678 -50.97 14.38 27.01
C PRO A 678 -52.41 14.13 27.50
N ALA A 679 -52.83 14.85 28.55
CA ALA A 679 -54.15 14.67 29.16
C ALA A 679 -55.33 15.06 28.25
N ASP A 680 -55.07 15.81 27.19
CA ASP A 680 -56.06 16.37 26.28
C ASP A 680 -56.36 15.48 25.07
N VAL A 681 -55.84 14.24 25.09
CA VAL A 681 -56.17 13.19 24.11
C VAL A 681 -56.63 11.91 24.80
N SER A 682 -57.44 11.11 24.12
CA SER A 682 -57.79 9.76 24.55
C SER A 682 -57.23 8.71 23.59
N PHE A 683 -56.61 7.67 24.14
CA PHE A 683 -55.98 6.61 23.35
C PHE A 683 -57.01 5.75 22.63
N LEU A 684 -56.82 5.53 21.33
CA LEU A 684 -57.64 4.62 20.53
C LEU A 684 -56.88 3.35 20.15
N SER A 685 -55.70 3.48 19.53
CA SER A 685 -54.88 2.34 19.13
C SER A 685 -53.42 2.69 18.90
N ALA A 686 -52.55 1.69 18.96
CA ALA A 686 -51.18 1.79 18.50
C ALA A 686 -50.76 0.51 17.79
N THR A 687 -50.00 0.66 16.70
CA THR A 687 -49.41 -0.45 15.94
C THR A 687 -47.98 -0.12 15.59
N SER A 688 -47.11 -1.13 15.58
CA SER A 688 -45.72 -1.01 15.17
C SER A 688 -45.48 -1.86 13.92
N SER A 689 -44.68 -1.34 13.00
CA SER A 689 -44.23 -2.08 11.80
C SER A 689 -43.27 -3.23 12.12
N ALA A 690 -42.62 -3.16 13.28
CA ALA A 690 -41.77 -4.20 13.85
C ALA A 690 -42.05 -4.34 15.36
N GLY A 691 -42.14 -5.59 15.83
CA GLY A 691 -42.47 -5.89 17.23
C GLY A 691 -43.94 -5.63 17.59
N GLN A 692 -44.21 -5.21 18.85
CA GLN A 692 -45.56 -5.00 19.37
C GLN A 692 -45.64 -3.82 20.34
N CYS A 693 -46.78 -3.13 20.31
CA CYS A 693 -47.15 -2.10 21.29
C CYS A 693 -47.98 -2.71 22.42
N ASP A 694 -47.92 -2.08 23.59
CA ASP A 694 -48.86 -2.35 24.67
C ASP A 694 -50.31 -2.07 24.22
N ALA A 695 -51.24 -2.85 24.76
CA ALA A 695 -52.66 -2.74 24.39
C ALA A 695 -53.31 -1.42 24.84
N ALA A 696 -52.71 -0.72 25.81
CA ALA A 696 -53.12 0.59 26.29
C ALA A 696 -51.95 1.26 27.04
N PRO A 697 -51.94 2.61 27.14
CA PRO A 697 -51.02 3.34 28.02
C PRO A 697 -51.17 2.94 29.49
N ASP A 698 -50.11 3.11 30.27
CA ASP A 698 -50.12 2.86 31.71
C ASP A 698 -50.91 3.94 32.50
N MET A 699 -50.96 3.81 33.83
CA MET A 699 -51.66 4.79 34.70
C MET A 699 -51.02 6.18 34.71
N SER A 700 -49.82 6.33 34.16
CA SER A 700 -49.10 7.60 34.00
C SER A 700 -49.25 8.19 32.60
N GLY A 701 -49.98 7.52 31.70
CA GLY A 701 -50.19 7.96 30.32
C GLY A 701 -49.07 7.57 29.36
N VAL A 702 -48.15 6.69 29.77
CA VAL A 702 -47.03 6.26 28.94
C VAL A 702 -47.41 4.99 28.18
N LEU A 703 -47.26 5.01 26.86
CA LEU A 703 -47.41 3.87 25.97
C LEU A 703 -46.03 3.34 25.57
N ALA A 704 -45.74 2.06 25.82
CA ALA A 704 -44.51 1.42 25.35
C ALA A 704 -44.76 0.54 24.11
N CYS A 705 -43.85 0.62 23.14
CA CYS A 705 -43.81 -0.21 21.95
C CYS A 705 -42.42 -0.82 21.80
N GLY A 706 -42.32 -2.15 21.97
CA GLY A 706 -41.09 -2.88 21.68
C GLY A 706 -40.97 -3.09 20.17
N VAL A 707 -39.95 -2.48 19.57
CA VAL A 707 -39.65 -2.57 18.13
C VAL A 707 -38.79 -3.79 17.81
N GLY A 708 -37.98 -4.26 18.78
CA GLY A 708 -37.08 -5.40 18.62
C GLY A 708 -35.69 -4.97 18.17
N ASP A 709 -35.07 -5.73 17.27
CA ASP A 709 -33.73 -5.42 16.77
C ASP A 709 -33.83 -4.60 15.48
N LEU A 710 -33.08 -3.50 15.40
CA LEU A 710 -33.05 -2.58 14.27
C LEU A 710 -31.63 -2.51 13.71
N ALA A 711 -31.41 -3.10 12.54
CA ALA A 711 -30.12 -3.11 11.87
C ALA A 711 -29.67 -1.69 11.47
N SER A 712 -28.36 -1.50 11.28
CA SER A 712 -27.79 -0.23 10.80
C SER A 712 -28.46 0.24 9.50
N GLY A 713 -28.82 1.53 9.45
CA GLY A 713 -29.52 2.18 8.34
C GLY A 713 -30.98 1.73 8.16
N SER A 714 -31.52 0.91 9.05
CA SER A 714 -32.93 0.49 9.02
C SER A 714 -33.78 1.41 9.87
N ASN A 715 -35.07 1.50 9.54
CA ASN A 715 -36.06 2.19 10.33
C ASN A 715 -37.26 1.31 10.64
N ALA A 716 -37.98 1.69 11.70
CA ALA A 716 -39.26 1.14 12.06
C ALA A 716 -40.21 2.28 12.42
N THR A 717 -41.48 2.11 12.09
CA THR A 717 -42.56 3.05 12.37
C THR A 717 -43.53 2.52 13.42
N VAL A 718 -43.98 3.41 14.31
CA VAL A 718 -45.10 3.24 15.23
C VAL A 718 -46.20 4.23 14.85
N THR A 719 -47.40 3.72 14.59
CA THR A 719 -48.60 4.52 14.32
C THR A 719 -49.50 4.53 15.55
N LEU A 720 -49.70 5.71 16.14
CA LEU A 720 -50.46 5.96 17.36
C LEU A 720 -51.68 6.84 17.03
N VAL A 721 -52.89 6.32 17.27
CA VAL A 721 -54.15 7.00 16.98
C VAL A 721 -54.82 7.42 18.29
N VAL A 722 -55.19 8.68 18.39
CA VAL A 722 -55.83 9.29 19.56
C VAL A 722 -56.99 10.21 19.16
N GLU A 723 -57.97 10.37 20.04
CA GLU A 723 -59.07 11.32 19.86
C GLU A 723 -58.77 12.59 20.69
N PRO A 724 -58.67 13.79 20.07
CA PRO A 724 -58.46 15.05 20.79
C PRO A 724 -59.72 15.49 21.54
N ALA A 725 -59.54 16.10 22.72
CA ALA A 725 -60.65 16.62 23.51
C ALA A 725 -61.41 17.76 22.79
N VAL A 726 -62.71 17.90 23.08
CA VAL A 726 -63.57 18.95 22.52
C VAL A 726 -63.14 20.34 23.02
N VAL A 727 -62.91 21.28 22.09
CA VAL A 727 -62.51 22.66 22.40
C VAL A 727 -63.49 23.68 21.79
N THR A 728 -63.63 24.83 22.44
CA THR A 728 -64.47 25.95 21.94
C THR A 728 -63.65 27.09 21.34
N GLU A 729 -62.33 27.08 21.53
CA GLU A 729 -61.35 28.04 21.00
C GLU A 729 -60.08 27.25 20.61
N PRO A 730 -59.25 27.75 19.67
CA PRO A 730 -58.01 27.06 19.28
C PRO A 730 -57.08 26.77 20.47
N SER A 731 -56.49 25.58 20.50
CA SER A 731 -55.53 25.12 21.52
C SER A 731 -54.41 24.27 20.90
N THR A 732 -53.42 23.84 21.69
CA THR A 732 -52.27 23.05 21.21
C THR A 732 -52.08 21.81 22.08
N ILE A 733 -51.93 20.65 21.46
CA ILE A 733 -51.54 19.39 22.08
C ILE A 733 -50.05 19.19 21.84
N THR A 734 -49.25 19.12 22.90
CA THR A 734 -47.83 18.76 22.83
C THR A 734 -47.66 17.30 23.21
N ASN A 735 -47.24 16.45 22.26
CA ASN A 735 -46.98 15.03 22.52
C ASN A 735 -45.49 14.71 22.37
N ARG A 736 -44.92 13.93 23.30
CA ARG A 736 -43.49 13.61 23.36
C ARG A 736 -43.25 12.11 23.29
N VAL A 737 -42.29 11.73 22.46
CA VAL A 737 -41.79 10.37 22.31
C VAL A 737 -40.31 10.30 22.67
N ASP A 738 -39.91 9.17 23.27
CA ASP A 738 -38.53 8.78 23.52
C ASP A 738 -38.27 7.39 22.93
N VAL A 739 -37.05 7.12 22.53
CA VAL A 739 -36.60 5.79 22.12
C VAL A 739 -35.31 5.40 22.84
N VAL A 740 -35.18 4.11 23.15
CA VAL A 740 -33.99 3.52 23.77
C VAL A 740 -33.64 2.18 23.14
N ALA A 741 -32.37 1.79 23.20
CA ALA A 741 -31.87 0.45 22.87
C ALA A 741 -30.92 -0.05 23.97
N SER A 742 -30.37 -1.26 23.80
CA SER A 742 -29.42 -1.86 24.73
C SER A 742 -27.98 -1.34 24.53
N GLU A 743 -27.66 -0.92 23.31
CA GLU A 743 -26.38 -0.35 22.89
C GLU A 743 -26.25 1.11 23.34
N GLU A 744 -25.01 1.58 23.50
CA GLU A 744 -24.75 2.98 23.82
C GLU A 744 -25.02 3.85 22.60
N ASP A 745 -25.79 4.92 22.80
CA ASP A 745 -26.10 5.88 21.75
C ASP A 745 -25.12 7.07 21.81
N PRO A 746 -24.32 7.31 20.76
CA PRO A 746 -23.35 8.40 20.74
C PRO A 746 -23.99 9.79 20.59
N THR A 747 -25.25 9.87 20.14
CA THR A 747 -25.95 11.12 19.85
C THR A 747 -27.29 11.23 20.62
N PRO A 748 -27.38 10.94 21.94
CA PRO A 748 -28.65 10.69 22.63
C PRO A 748 -29.67 11.86 22.64
N ALA A 749 -29.28 13.04 22.16
CA ALA A 749 -30.17 14.18 21.98
C ALA A 749 -31.23 13.98 20.88
N ASN A 750 -31.00 13.10 19.89
CA ASN A 750 -31.95 12.77 18.82
C ASN A 750 -32.91 11.61 19.19
N ASN A 751 -32.78 11.05 20.40
CA ASN A 751 -33.64 9.98 20.93
C ASN A 751 -34.96 10.44 21.52
N SER A 752 -35.28 11.73 21.39
CA SER A 752 -36.60 12.22 21.73
C SER A 752 -37.10 13.22 20.71
N ALA A 753 -38.39 13.16 20.42
CA ALA A 753 -39.08 14.11 19.57
C ALA A 753 -40.36 14.58 20.25
N THR A 754 -40.72 15.83 20.00
CA THR A 754 -41.97 16.43 20.44
C THR A 754 -42.70 16.92 19.21
N GLU A 755 -44.01 16.70 19.17
CA GLU A 755 -44.89 17.21 18.12
C GLU A 755 -45.99 18.08 18.73
N ASP A 756 -46.25 19.23 18.13
CA ASP A 756 -47.22 20.23 18.59
C ASP A 756 -48.40 20.30 17.61
N THR A 757 -49.50 19.63 17.93
CA THR A 757 -50.71 19.62 17.11
C THR A 757 -51.62 20.79 17.48
N THR A 758 -52.06 21.58 16.51
CA THR A 758 -53.09 22.61 16.73
C THR A 758 -54.49 21.98 16.71
N VAL A 759 -55.32 22.27 17.72
CA VAL A 759 -56.72 21.82 17.80
C VAL A 759 -57.67 23.00 17.67
N ASN A 760 -58.52 22.98 16.64
CA ASN A 760 -59.55 23.99 16.40
C ASN A 760 -60.95 23.52 16.86
N PRO A 761 -61.86 24.44 17.21
CA PRO A 761 -63.28 24.11 17.43
C PRO A 761 -63.93 23.60 16.13
N PRO A 762 -65.05 22.83 16.19
CA PRO A 762 -65.71 22.30 15.00
C PRO A 762 -66.07 23.39 13.98
N SER A 763 -65.83 23.12 12.69
CA SER A 763 -66.11 24.03 11.57
C SER A 763 -66.63 23.24 10.37
N ALA A 764 -67.72 23.69 9.76
CA ALA A 764 -68.31 23.09 8.56
C ALA A 764 -68.42 24.15 7.45
N ASP A 765 -68.20 23.79 6.19
CA ASP A 765 -68.30 24.68 5.02
C ASP A 765 -69.39 24.12 4.10
N MET A 766 -70.53 24.78 4.03
CA MET A 766 -71.74 24.28 3.38
C MET A 766 -71.96 24.95 2.02
N ILE A 767 -71.66 24.20 0.96
CA ILE A 767 -71.70 24.69 -0.41
C ILE A 767 -72.99 24.28 -1.11
N VAL A 768 -73.63 25.21 -1.80
CA VAL A 768 -74.72 24.94 -2.73
C VAL A 768 -74.23 25.10 -4.17
N THR A 769 -74.53 24.13 -5.02
CA THR A 769 -74.30 24.22 -6.47
C THR A 769 -75.54 23.83 -7.25
N THR A 770 -75.77 24.52 -8.35
CA THR A 770 -76.91 24.32 -9.24
C THR A 770 -76.42 24.11 -10.67
N SER A 771 -77.11 23.24 -11.41
CA SER A 771 -76.79 22.95 -12.81
C SER A 771 -78.04 22.54 -13.57
N SER A 772 -78.02 22.72 -14.88
CA SER A 772 -79.13 22.37 -15.77
C SER A 772 -78.73 21.40 -16.89
N SER A 773 -79.69 20.58 -17.33
CA SER A 773 -79.54 19.74 -18.52
C SER A 773 -80.84 19.72 -19.34
N PRO A 774 -80.78 20.07 -20.64
CA PRO A 774 -79.63 20.63 -21.36
C PRO A 774 -79.35 22.10 -20.97
N ALA A 775 -78.11 22.57 -21.17
CA ALA A 775 -77.69 23.95 -20.88
C ALA A 775 -78.18 24.99 -21.91
N SER A 776 -78.60 24.53 -23.09
CA SER A 776 -79.25 25.34 -24.12
C SER A 776 -80.42 24.56 -24.73
N PRO A 777 -81.53 24.40 -23.97
CA PRO A 777 -82.70 23.67 -24.42
C PRO A 777 -83.28 24.29 -25.69
N MET A 778 -83.82 23.47 -26.56
CA MET A 778 -84.70 23.96 -27.61
C MET A 778 -86.07 24.32 -27.03
N ILE A 779 -86.85 25.08 -27.78
CA ILE A 779 -88.23 25.43 -27.41
C ILE A 779 -89.05 24.18 -27.05
N ASN A 780 -89.78 24.21 -25.93
CA ASN A 780 -90.57 23.10 -25.35
C ASN A 780 -89.78 21.87 -24.85
N GLU A 781 -88.45 21.94 -24.78
CA GLU A 781 -87.63 20.85 -24.23
C GLU A 781 -87.74 20.77 -22.70
N GLN A 782 -87.52 19.59 -22.11
CA GLN A 782 -87.45 19.43 -20.67
C GLN A 782 -86.10 19.93 -20.15
N VAL A 783 -86.13 20.67 -19.03
CA VAL A 783 -84.93 21.11 -18.32
C VAL A 783 -84.91 20.40 -16.97
N THR A 784 -83.84 19.66 -16.72
CA THR A 784 -83.57 19.05 -15.42
C THR A 784 -82.56 19.90 -14.68
N TYR A 785 -82.95 20.47 -13.56
CA TYR A 785 -82.05 21.15 -12.62
C TYR A 785 -81.57 20.16 -11.55
N THR A 786 -80.27 20.16 -11.26
CA THR A 786 -79.69 19.43 -10.13
C THR A 786 -79.10 20.44 -9.15
N VAL A 787 -79.59 20.42 -7.91
CA VAL A 787 -79.11 21.24 -6.80
C VAL A 787 -78.38 20.33 -5.82
N THR A 788 -77.09 20.55 -5.62
CA THR A 788 -76.26 19.75 -4.71
C THR A 788 -75.84 20.59 -3.51
N VAL A 789 -76.05 20.03 -2.33
CA VAL A 789 -75.55 20.55 -1.05
C VAL A 789 -74.35 19.70 -0.65
N THR A 790 -73.22 20.33 -0.34
CA THR A 790 -72.00 19.64 0.11
C THR A 790 -71.55 20.25 1.43
N ASN A 791 -71.16 19.42 2.40
CA ASN A 791 -70.34 19.86 3.53
C ASN A 791 -68.86 19.65 3.16
N ASP A 792 -68.19 20.67 2.66
CA ASP A 792 -66.76 20.65 2.32
C ASP A 792 -65.86 21.00 3.52
N GLY A 793 -66.48 21.25 4.69
CA GLY A 793 -65.76 21.55 5.91
C GLY A 793 -65.23 20.30 6.62
N PRO A 794 -64.25 20.47 7.52
CA PRO A 794 -63.59 19.37 8.23
C PRO A 794 -64.42 18.74 9.36
N SER A 795 -65.57 19.31 9.71
CA SER A 795 -66.48 18.79 10.75
C SER A 795 -67.88 18.53 10.21
N ASP A 796 -68.56 17.54 10.79
CA ASP A 796 -69.96 17.24 10.51
C ASP A 796 -70.87 18.43 10.85
N ASN A 797 -71.98 18.59 10.11
CA ASN A 797 -72.96 19.64 10.36
C ASN A 797 -74.37 19.05 10.54
N SER A 798 -75.10 19.51 11.56
CA SER A 798 -76.48 19.09 11.83
C SER A 798 -77.50 20.12 11.36
N GLY A 799 -78.78 19.72 11.27
CA GLY A 799 -79.88 20.65 11.02
C GLY A 799 -79.91 21.27 9.61
N VAL A 800 -79.30 20.62 8.61
CA VAL A 800 -79.15 21.17 7.25
C VAL A 800 -80.49 21.28 6.50
N VAL A 801 -80.81 22.48 5.97
CA VAL A 801 -82.03 22.79 5.21
C VAL A 801 -81.72 23.65 3.97
N ILE A 802 -82.25 23.27 2.79
CA ILE A 802 -82.12 24.01 1.52
C ILE A 802 -83.48 24.54 1.03
N THR A 803 -83.52 25.78 0.52
CA THR A 803 -84.70 26.44 -0.06
C THR A 803 -84.43 26.85 -1.51
N ILE A 804 -85.27 26.43 -2.45
CA ILE A 804 -85.09 26.59 -3.91
C ILE A 804 -86.27 27.36 -4.51
N THR A 805 -86.02 28.42 -5.29
CA THR A 805 -87.02 29.21 -6.02
C THR A 805 -87.03 28.81 -7.50
N LEU A 806 -88.20 28.42 -8.02
CA LEU A 806 -88.36 27.93 -9.40
C LEU A 806 -88.54 29.08 -10.41
N PRO A 807 -88.10 28.92 -11.68
CA PRO A 807 -88.36 29.92 -12.74
C PRO A 807 -89.87 30.08 -12.99
N PRO A 808 -90.43 31.30 -12.94
CA PRO A 808 -91.88 31.50 -13.04
C PRO A 808 -92.48 31.20 -14.43
N GLU A 809 -91.67 31.25 -15.49
CA GLU A 809 -92.06 30.96 -16.87
C GLU A 809 -91.95 29.47 -17.24
N ALA A 810 -91.29 28.67 -16.39
CA ALA A 810 -91.16 27.23 -16.59
C ALA A 810 -92.32 26.47 -15.93
N THR A 811 -92.74 25.35 -16.52
CA THR A 811 -93.77 24.49 -15.91
C THR A 811 -93.12 23.40 -15.05
N PHE A 812 -93.28 23.49 -13.73
CA PHE A 812 -92.78 22.48 -12.77
C PHE A 812 -93.42 21.11 -12.97
N GLN A 813 -92.60 20.06 -12.92
CA GLN A 813 -93.06 18.67 -13.01
C GLN A 813 -92.84 17.89 -11.72
N SER A 814 -91.60 17.82 -11.20
CA SER A 814 -91.26 16.98 -10.06
C SER A 814 -90.01 17.44 -9.31
N VAL A 815 -89.89 17.06 -8.04
CA VAL A 815 -88.66 17.12 -7.25
C VAL A 815 -88.40 15.79 -6.52
N THR A 816 -87.14 15.38 -6.45
CA THR A 816 -86.66 14.25 -5.63
C THR A 816 -85.36 14.62 -4.94
N ILE A 817 -85.14 14.18 -3.69
CA ILE A 817 -83.87 14.39 -2.95
C ILE A 817 -83.32 13.06 -2.44
N ALA A 818 -81.99 12.93 -2.42
CA ALA A 818 -81.31 11.69 -2.02
C ALA A 818 -81.39 11.39 -0.51
N GLN A 819 -81.46 12.43 0.33
CA GLN A 819 -81.57 12.32 1.79
C GLN A 819 -82.58 13.35 2.32
N GLY A 820 -83.47 12.89 3.19
CA GLY A 820 -84.49 13.74 3.80
C GLY A 820 -85.78 13.85 2.98
N SER A 821 -86.45 15.01 3.04
CA SER A 821 -87.73 15.23 2.37
C SER A 821 -87.92 16.68 1.91
N CYS A 822 -88.64 16.88 0.81
CA CYS A 822 -88.96 18.20 0.26
C CYS A 822 -90.46 18.51 0.33
N ASP A 823 -90.80 19.78 0.57
CA ASP A 823 -92.14 20.34 0.43
C ASP A 823 -92.16 21.42 -0.65
N VAL A 824 -93.28 21.53 -1.38
CA VAL A 824 -93.44 22.45 -2.52
C VAL A 824 -94.63 23.37 -2.28
N SER A 825 -94.39 24.68 -2.20
CA SER A 825 -95.45 25.67 -2.02
C SER A 825 -95.12 27.00 -2.70
N ASN A 826 -96.11 27.62 -3.36
CA ASN A 826 -96.02 28.96 -3.97
C ASN A 826 -94.76 29.24 -4.83
N GLY A 827 -94.30 28.27 -5.63
CA GLY A 827 -93.13 28.44 -6.51
C GLY A 827 -91.77 28.24 -5.82
N THR A 828 -91.77 27.76 -4.57
CA THR A 828 -90.57 27.43 -3.79
C THR A 828 -90.59 25.96 -3.37
N VAL A 829 -89.42 25.32 -3.36
CA VAL A 829 -89.17 23.97 -2.87
C VAL A 829 -88.24 24.05 -1.65
N THR A 830 -88.67 23.54 -0.49
CA THR A 830 -87.84 23.50 0.73
C THR A 830 -87.56 22.05 1.09
N CYS A 831 -86.28 21.68 1.20
CA CYS A 831 -85.85 20.33 1.55
C CYS A 831 -85.07 20.30 2.87
N THR A 832 -85.45 19.42 3.80
CA THR A 832 -84.74 19.17 5.06
C THR A 832 -83.85 17.94 4.90
N ILE A 833 -82.53 18.09 5.07
CA ILE A 833 -81.52 17.05 4.87
C ILE A 833 -81.15 16.36 6.20
N GLY A 834 -81.04 17.11 7.30
CA GLY A 834 -80.66 16.58 8.62
C GLY A 834 -79.17 16.69 8.88
N ASP A 835 -78.54 15.61 9.36
CA ASP A 835 -77.10 15.55 9.60
C ASP A 835 -76.34 15.25 8.31
N LEU A 836 -75.30 16.03 8.05
CA LEU A 836 -74.42 15.90 6.88
C LEU A 836 -72.96 15.84 7.34
N ALA A 837 -72.36 14.66 7.19
CA ALA A 837 -70.97 14.43 7.57
C ALA A 837 -70.00 15.21 6.67
N ALA A 838 -68.80 15.50 7.17
CA ALA A 838 -67.72 16.13 6.41
C ALA A 838 -67.43 15.38 5.10
N GLY A 839 -67.30 16.11 4.00
CA GLY A 839 -67.07 15.59 2.65
C GLY A 839 -68.28 14.94 1.97
N VAL A 840 -69.46 14.94 2.59
CA VAL A 840 -70.68 14.32 2.02
C VAL A 840 -71.50 15.34 1.24
N SER A 841 -71.99 14.92 0.08
CA SER A 841 -72.92 15.69 -0.76
C SER A 841 -74.29 15.02 -0.86
N VAL A 842 -75.35 15.83 -0.89
CA VAL A 842 -76.73 15.42 -1.11
C VAL A 842 -77.31 16.25 -2.25
N SER A 843 -77.86 15.59 -3.26
CA SER A 843 -78.46 16.26 -4.42
C SER A 843 -79.98 16.15 -4.45
N ALA A 844 -80.63 17.24 -4.85
CA ALA A 844 -82.02 17.33 -5.24
C ALA A 844 -82.13 17.52 -6.77
N THR A 845 -83.02 16.78 -7.41
CA THR A 845 -83.31 16.87 -8.85
C THR A 845 -84.68 17.46 -9.07
N ILE A 846 -84.77 18.51 -9.88
CA ILE A 846 -85.99 19.28 -10.20
C ILE A 846 -86.19 19.23 -11.71
N ILE A 847 -87.39 18.83 -12.16
CA ILE A 847 -87.71 18.79 -13.60
C ILE A 847 -88.74 19.87 -13.91
N VAL A 848 -88.44 20.69 -14.93
CA VAL A 848 -89.35 21.69 -15.50
C VAL A 848 -89.43 21.57 -17.02
N THR A 849 -90.41 22.23 -17.64
CA THR A 849 -90.54 22.32 -19.11
C THR A 849 -90.21 23.73 -19.60
N ALA A 850 -89.33 23.85 -20.59
CA ALA A 850 -88.97 25.13 -21.21
C ALA A 850 -90.13 25.73 -22.02
N PRO A 851 -90.19 27.07 -22.14
CA PRO A 851 -91.23 27.76 -22.89
C PRO A 851 -91.11 27.54 -24.41
N ASN A 852 -92.13 27.95 -25.16
CA ASN A 852 -92.23 27.75 -26.61
C ASN A 852 -91.58 28.88 -27.45
N GLU A 853 -90.79 29.75 -26.83
CA GLU A 853 -90.11 30.88 -27.46
C GLU A 853 -88.69 31.03 -26.87
N PRO A 854 -87.72 31.57 -27.63
CA PRO A 854 -86.36 31.83 -27.12
C PRO A 854 -86.37 32.81 -25.93
N MET A 855 -85.96 32.37 -24.73
CA MET A 855 -85.78 33.22 -23.55
C MET A 855 -84.82 32.61 -22.50
N THR A 856 -84.57 33.32 -21.40
CA THR A 856 -83.76 32.87 -20.26
C THR A 856 -84.63 32.43 -19.08
N LEU A 857 -84.31 31.30 -18.45
CA LEU A 857 -84.92 30.79 -17.21
C LEU A 857 -83.91 30.85 -16.06
N THR A 858 -84.31 31.30 -14.86
CA THR A 858 -83.44 31.40 -13.67
C THR A 858 -83.99 30.62 -12.48
N LEU A 859 -83.19 29.71 -11.90
CA LEU A 859 -83.45 29.00 -10.65
C LEU A 859 -82.48 29.48 -9.56
N SER A 860 -82.91 29.61 -8.30
CA SER A 860 -82.02 29.98 -7.18
C SER A 860 -82.21 29.11 -5.95
N ALA A 861 -81.16 28.89 -5.16
CA ALA A 861 -81.17 28.05 -3.96
C ALA A 861 -80.38 28.70 -2.80
N THR A 862 -80.84 28.52 -1.55
CA THR A 862 -80.20 29.05 -0.32
C THR A 862 -80.27 28.06 0.85
N LEU A 863 -79.20 27.95 1.65
CA LEU A 863 -79.03 26.93 2.70
C LEU A 863 -78.84 27.52 4.12
N VAL A 864 -79.20 26.74 5.15
CA VAL A 864 -78.93 27.00 6.58
C VAL A 864 -78.55 25.68 7.29
N ALA A 865 -77.65 25.72 8.28
CA ALA A 865 -77.22 24.59 9.13
C ALA A 865 -76.80 25.06 10.56
N ASP A 866 -76.50 24.12 11.47
CA ASP A 866 -76.25 24.40 12.90
C ASP A 866 -74.79 24.77 13.25
N VAL A 867 -73.80 24.11 12.65
CA VAL A 867 -72.37 24.42 12.81
C VAL A 867 -72.04 25.65 11.98
N ALA A 868 -71.29 26.58 12.56
CA ALA A 868 -70.96 27.84 11.93
C ALA A 868 -70.17 27.64 10.64
N ASP A 869 -70.66 28.27 9.58
CA ASP A 869 -70.02 28.29 8.28
C ASP A 869 -69.14 29.54 8.11
N PRO A 870 -67.82 29.38 7.94
CA PRO A 870 -66.91 30.51 7.76
C PRO A 870 -67.04 31.20 6.39
N VAL A 871 -67.68 30.57 5.40
CA VAL A 871 -67.81 31.05 4.01
C VAL A 871 -69.30 31.18 3.63
N SER A 872 -70.05 31.98 4.40
CA SER A 872 -71.50 32.13 4.21
C SER A 872 -71.97 32.51 2.79
N GLU A 873 -71.11 33.06 1.94
CA GLU A 873 -71.41 33.43 0.55
C GLU A 873 -71.70 32.22 -0.36
N ASN A 874 -71.13 31.04 -0.10
CA ASN A 874 -71.30 29.84 -0.94
C ASN A 874 -72.54 28.99 -0.56
N ASN A 875 -73.28 29.45 0.46
CA ASN A 875 -74.52 28.82 0.92
C ASN A 875 -75.72 29.12 0.00
N ALA A 876 -75.49 29.75 -1.14
CA ALA A 876 -76.49 30.10 -2.13
C ALA A 876 -75.94 30.00 -3.55
N ASP A 877 -76.76 29.56 -4.50
CA ASP A 877 -76.39 29.51 -5.91
C ASP A 877 -77.61 29.68 -6.83
N SER A 878 -77.37 30.05 -8.09
CA SER A 878 -78.41 30.21 -9.10
C SER A 878 -77.97 29.76 -10.49
N GLU A 879 -78.88 29.13 -11.24
CA GLU A 879 -78.63 28.62 -12.59
C GLU A 879 -79.50 29.33 -13.63
N GLU A 880 -78.88 29.81 -14.71
CA GLU A 880 -79.55 30.45 -15.85
C GLU A 880 -79.42 29.63 -17.14
N VAL A 881 -80.52 29.52 -17.90
CA VAL A 881 -80.59 28.68 -19.12
C VAL A 881 -81.28 29.43 -20.26
N THR A 882 -80.70 29.40 -21.48
CA THR A 882 -81.23 30.11 -22.68
C THR A 882 -81.75 29.14 -23.76
N VAL A 883 -82.90 29.44 -24.37
CA VAL A 883 -83.60 28.57 -25.35
C VAL A 883 -83.28 28.93 -26.85
N ILE A 884 -82.95 27.99 -27.79
CA ILE A 884 -82.36 28.24 -29.18
C ILE A 884 -82.92 27.45 -30.45
N ASP A 885 -82.45 27.73 -31.73
CA ASP A 885 -82.92 27.14 -33.06
C ASP A 885 -81.90 26.76 -34.26
N VAL A 886 -80.66 27.30 -34.52
CA VAL A 886 -79.69 26.89 -35.65
C VAL A 886 -78.14 27.00 -35.36
N VAL A 887 -77.21 26.52 -36.24
CA VAL A 887 -75.71 26.39 -36.03
C VAL A 887 -74.77 26.70 -37.26
N ASP A 888 -73.56 27.29 -37.06
CA ASP A 888 -72.51 27.63 -38.07
C ASP A 888 -71.19 26.82 -37.90
N LEU A 889 -70.47 26.37 -38.95
CA LEU A 889 -69.30 25.45 -38.87
C LEU A 889 -68.01 25.88 -39.59
N VAL A 890 -66.86 25.34 -39.14
CA VAL A 890 -65.56 25.31 -39.85
C VAL A 890 -65.00 23.87 -39.91
N ILE A 891 -64.52 23.42 -41.07
CA ILE A 891 -64.09 22.05 -41.38
C ILE A 891 -62.64 22.01 -41.91
N ARG A 892 -61.87 21.00 -41.48
CA ARG A 892 -60.48 20.75 -41.90
C ARG A 892 -60.28 19.30 -42.33
N GLY A 893 -59.73 19.09 -43.53
CA GLY A 893 -59.24 17.82 -44.06
C GLY A 893 -57.70 17.73 -44.02
N THR A 894 -57.16 16.55 -43.76
CA THR A 894 -55.72 16.32 -43.67
C THR A 894 -55.37 14.91 -44.16
N SER A 895 -54.55 14.82 -45.21
CA SER A 895 -53.95 13.57 -45.70
C SER A 895 -52.49 13.50 -45.31
N LYS A 896 -52.03 12.40 -44.70
CA LYS A 896 -50.63 12.18 -44.33
C LYS A 896 -50.16 10.80 -44.73
N GLY A 897 -48.88 10.68 -45.09
CA GLY A 897 -48.16 9.41 -45.02
C GLY A 897 -48.13 8.88 -43.59
N THR A 898 -48.42 7.60 -43.41
CA THR A 898 -48.34 6.91 -42.12
C THR A 898 -46.90 6.49 -41.89
N GLY A 899 -46.05 7.42 -41.45
CA GLY A 899 -44.67 7.13 -41.07
C GLY A 899 -44.60 6.18 -39.87
N SER A 900 -44.78 4.87 -40.10
CA SER A 900 -44.68 3.81 -39.10
C SER A 900 -43.59 2.83 -39.51
N ILE A 901 -42.43 2.97 -38.88
CA ILE A 901 -41.23 2.16 -39.08
C ILE A 901 -41.41 0.85 -38.32
N GLY A 902 -41.85 -0.21 -39.02
CA GLY A 902 -41.80 -1.60 -38.54
C GLY A 902 -40.77 -2.41 -39.34
N TRP A 903 -39.50 -2.39 -38.92
CA TRP A 903 -38.40 -3.12 -39.59
C TRP A 903 -38.07 -4.40 -38.81
N PHE A 904 -38.12 -5.58 -39.45
CA PHE A 904 -37.03 -6.60 -39.43
C PHE A 904 -37.29 -7.91 -40.24
N GLU A 905 -38.45 -8.14 -40.89
CA GLU A 905 -38.64 -9.39 -41.66
C GLU A 905 -38.48 -9.32 -43.20
N LEU A 906 -38.40 -8.13 -43.82
CA LEU A 906 -38.36 -8.01 -45.29
C LEU A 906 -36.96 -7.80 -45.89
N LEU A 907 -35.98 -7.37 -45.09
CA LEU A 907 -34.63 -7.08 -45.59
C LEU A 907 -33.75 -8.33 -45.78
N LEU A 908 -34.01 -9.43 -45.06
CA LEU A 908 -33.29 -10.69 -45.27
C LEU A 908 -33.95 -11.64 -46.29
N THR A 909 -35.23 -11.45 -46.65
CA THR A 909 -35.92 -12.30 -47.61
C THR A 909 -35.85 -11.78 -49.06
N GLY A 910 -35.65 -10.48 -49.25
CA GLY A 910 -35.50 -9.85 -50.57
C GLY A 910 -34.18 -10.19 -51.30
N PHE A 911 -33.04 -10.18 -50.59
CA PHE A 911 -31.74 -10.49 -51.21
C PHE A 911 -31.45 -12.00 -51.32
N ALA A 912 -31.98 -12.84 -50.42
CA ALA A 912 -31.80 -14.29 -50.49
C ALA A 912 -32.79 -14.99 -51.44
N GLY A 913 -33.99 -14.41 -51.66
CA GLY A 913 -35.06 -15.03 -52.45
C GLY A 913 -34.81 -15.05 -53.97
N LEU A 914 -34.13 -14.04 -54.52
CA LEU A 914 -33.89 -13.94 -55.97
C LEU A 914 -32.81 -14.93 -56.46
N ALA A 915 -31.88 -15.31 -55.60
CA ALA A 915 -30.83 -16.30 -55.90
C ALA A 915 -31.33 -17.76 -55.77
N VAL A 916 -32.31 -18.02 -54.89
CA VAL A 916 -32.80 -19.40 -54.62
C VAL A 916 -34.02 -19.77 -55.48
N PHE A 917 -34.85 -18.81 -55.91
CA PHE A 917 -36.07 -19.08 -56.68
C PHE A 917 -35.81 -19.53 -58.15
N MET A 918 -34.59 -19.36 -58.68
CA MET A 918 -34.22 -19.92 -60.00
C MET A 918 -33.78 -21.40 -59.97
N SER A 919 -33.79 -22.09 -58.82
CA SER A 919 -33.27 -23.46 -58.73
C SER A 919 -34.29 -24.61 -58.57
N ARG A 920 -35.58 -24.37 -58.26
CA ARG A 920 -36.56 -25.48 -58.16
C ARG A 920 -37.96 -25.13 -58.65
N ARG A 921 -38.33 -25.76 -59.78
CA ARG A 921 -39.71 -25.84 -60.31
C ARG A 921 -40.61 -26.67 -59.39
N ARG A 922 -41.83 -26.18 -59.11
CA ARG A 922 -43.16 -26.79 -59.40
C ARG A 922 -44.22 -26.50 -58.32
N GLN A 923 -45.30 -25.86 -58.79
CA GLN A 923 -46.72 -26.06 -58.46
C GLN A 923 -47.23 -25.77 -57.03
N ILE A 924 -48.43 -25.22 -56.77
CA ILE A 924 -49.53 -24.63 -57.55
C ILE A 924 -50.39 -23.82 -56.55
N ALA A 925 -50.87 -22.66 -57.02
CA ALA A 925 -52.12 -21.92 -56.78
C ALA A 925 -52.95 -22.04 -55.48
N THR A 926 -53.42 -20.88 -54.98
CA THR A 926 -54.78 -20.30 -55.17
C THR A 926 -54.81 -18.95 -54.42
N GLY A 927 -55.29 -17.79 -54.84
CA GLY A 927 -55.90 -17.28 -56.06
C GLY A 927 -56.30 -15.82 -55.79
N LYS A 928 -55.55 -14.85 -56.37
CA LYS A 928 -55.93 -13.47 -56.77
C LYS A 928 -54.65 -12.76 -57.26
N ALA A 929 -54.06 -13.35 -58.30
CA ALA A 929 -52.91 -12.81 -59.02
C ALA A 929 -53.39 -12.36 -60.41
N VAL A 930 -53.73 -11.08 -60.59
CA VAL A 930 -53.97 -10.48 -61.93
C VAL A 930 -53.43 -9.03 -62.05
N LYS A 931 -52.62 -8.51 -61.12
CA LYS A 931 -51.93 -7.20 -61.33
C LYS A 931 -50.40 -7.29 -61.39
N THR A 932 -49.84 -8.50 -61.48
CA THR A 932 -48.38 -8.75 -61.57
C THR A 932 -48.01 -9.29 -62.96
N LEU A 933 -48.44 -8.61 -64.02
CA LEU A 933 -48.09 -8.96 -65.41
C LEU A 933 -47.37 -7.83 -66.17
N GLY A 934 -46.97 -6.75 -65.46
CA GLY A 934 -46.14 -5.66 -66.00
C GLY A 934 -44.62 -5.87 -65.85
N LEU A 935 -44.17 -6.83 -65.04
CA LEU A 935 -42.72 -7.09 -64.85
C LEU A 935 -42.07 -7.85 -66.02
N PHE A 936 -42.84 -8.34 -66.99
CA PHE A 936 -42.28 -9.00 -68.19
C PHE A 936 -41.76 -8.04 -69.26
N ALA A 937 -41.95 -6.72 -69.12
CA ALA A 937 -41.49 -5.73 -70.10
C ALA A 937 -40.03 -5.28 -69.91
N VAL A 938 -39.47 -5.37 -68.69
CA VAL A 938 -38.06 -5.00 -68.42
C VAL A 938 -37.08 -6.06 -68.92
N ALA A 939 -37.52 -7.32 -69.01
CA ALA A 939 -36.73 -8.42 -69.59
C ALA A 939 -36.41 -8.24 -71.09
N PHE A 940 -37.08 -7.31 -71.80
CA PHE A 940 -36.86 -7.09 -73.23
C PHE A 940 -35.73 -6.09 -73.56
N VAL A 941 -35.27 -5.26 -72.61
CA VAL A 941 -34.18 -4.28 -72.86
C VAL A 941 -32.80 -4.90 -72.72
N VAL A 942 -32.65 -5.94 -71.89
CA VAL A 942 -31.37 -6.67 -71.73
C VAL A 942 -31.00 -7.49 -72.99
N LEU A 943 -31.96 -7.77 -73.89
CA LEU A 943 -31.74 -8.56 -75.11
C LEU A 943 -31.30 -7.74 -76.34
N ALA A 944 -31.14 -6.41 -76.23
CA ALA A 944 -30.81 -5.54 -77.37
C ALA A 944 -29.41 -4.88 -77.31
N MET A 945 -28.60 -5.17 -76.28
CA MET A 945 -27.25 -4.57 -76.13
C MET A 945 -26.18 -5.46 -76.79
N PRO A 946 -25.18 -4.89 -77.50
CA PRO A 946 -24.12 -5.66 -78.15
C PRO A 946 -23.32 -6.48 -77.12
N VAL A 947 -23.08 -7.74 -77.47
CA VAL A 947 -22.51 -8.84 -76.64
C VAL A 947 -21.05 -8.59 -76.19
N GLU A 948 -20.47 -7.42 -76.42
CA GLU A 948 -19.09 -7.07 -76.02
C GLU A 948 -18.98 -6.37 -74.65
N ALA A 949 -20.09 -6.07 -73.97
CA ALA A 949 -20.11 -5.41 -72.64
C ALA A 949 -20.26 -6.37 -71.44
N THR A 950 -19.88 -7.65 -71.56
CA THR A 950 -20.05 -8.67 -70.50
C THR A 950 -18.77 -8.94 -69.69
N ARG A 951 -18.07 -7.88 -69.26
CA ARG A 951 -16.85 -8.07 -68.44
C ARG A 951 -16.56 -6.99 -67.38
N ALA A 952 -17.55 -6.21 -66.97
CA ALA A 952 -17.45 -5.32 -65.80
C ALA A 952 -17.98 -6.06 -64.55
N GLU A 953 -17.26 -5.96 -63.43
CA GLU A 953 -17.71 -6.47 -62.12
C GLU A 953 -18.95 -5.68 -61.69
N GLY A 954 -20.02 -6.37 -61.28
CA GLY A 954 -21.26 -5.70 -60.86
C GLY A 954 -21.15 -5.22 -59.41
N ASN A 955 -21.62 -3.99 -59.15
CA ASN A 955 -21.46 -3.32 -57.85
C ASN A 955 -22.82 -3.07 -57.19
N ALA A 956 -22.89 -3.30 -55.88
CA ALA A 956 -24.04 -2.90 -55.08
C ALA A 956 -23.94 -1.41 -54.76
N TYR A 957 -25.08 -0.76 -54.52
CA TYR A 957 -25.08 0.63 -54.06
C TYR A 957 -26.23 0.91 -53.11
N LEU A 958 -26.04 1.91 -52.26
CA LEU A 958 -27.04 2.45 -51.35
C LEU A 958 -27.12 3.96 -51.54
N GLY A 959 -28.32 4.54 -51.46
CA GLY A 959 -28.50 5.98 -51.56
C GLY A 959 -29.68 6.48 -50.76
N ALA A 960 -29.68 7.77 -50.50
CA ALA A 960 -30.78 8.48 -49.87
C ALA A 960 -30.92 9.88 -50.47
N SER A 961 -32.16 10.33 -50.65
CA SER A 961 -32.48 11.66 -51.17
C SER A 961 -33.57 12.35 -50.35
N VAL A 962 -33.51 13.68 -50.34
CA VAL A 962 -34.55 14.54 -49.77
C VAL A 962 -34.96 15.55 -50.83
N GLY A 963 -36.26 15.83 -50.90
CA GLY A 963 -36.85 16.67 -51.93
C GLY A 963 -38.05 17.43 -51.43
N THR A 964 -38.58 18.27 -52.30
CA THR A 964 -39.86 18.95 -52.10
C THR A 964 -40.89 18.28 -52.97
N LEU A 965 -42.08 18.09 -52.43
CA LEU A 965 -43.22 17.60 -53.18
C LEU A 965 -44.00 18.79 -53.77
N ASP A 966 -44.43 18.64 -55.02
CA ASP A 966 -45.36 19.53 -55.70
C ASP A 966 -46.56 18.71 -56.18
N LEU A 967 -47.77 19.08 -55.72
CA LEU A 967 -49.04 18.41 -56.03
C LEU A 967 -49.91 19.31 -56.91
N ASP A 968 -50.41 18.78 -58.03
CA ASP A 968 -51.24 19.51 -58.99
C ASP A 968 -52.73 19.53 -58.55
N TYR A 969 -53.05 20.14 -57.39
CA TYR A 969 -54.44 20.27 -56.86
C TYR A 969 -54.66 21.56 -56.05
N SER A 970 -55.66 22.38 -56.41
CA SER A 970 -55.85 23.73 -55.85
C SER A 970 -57.13 23.94 -55.04
N ALA A 971 -57.22 25.07 -54.31
CA ALA A 971 -58.45 25.48 -53.60
C ALA A 971 -59.64 25.73 -54.55
N THR A 972 -59.39 26.01 -55.82
CA THR A 972 -60.45 26.15 -56.83
C THR A 972 -61.10 24.80 -57.12
N ASP A 973 -60.28 23.74 -57.21
CA ASP A 973 -60.73 22.38 -57.49
C ASP A 973 -61.56 21.85 -56.30
N LEU A 974 -61.09 22.06 -55.07
CA LEU A 974 -61.84 21.72 -53.84
C LEU A 974 -63.24 22.37 -53.79
N THR A 975 -63.34 23.64 -54.21
CA THR A 975 -64.61 24.36 -54.22
C THR A 975 -65.56 23.81 -55.27
N GLN A 976 -65.04 23.52 -56.46
CA GLN A 976 -65.83 23.01 -57.58
C GLN A 976 -66.36 21.60 -57.28
N ASP A 977 -65.53 20.76 -56.65
CA ASP A 977 -65.86 19.38 -56.34
C ASP A 977 -66.90 19.28 -55.20
N LEU A 978 -66.79 20.07 -54.13
CA LEU A 978 -67.82 20.11 -53.07
C LEU A 978 -69.14 20.72 -53.54
N ALA A 979 -69.09 21.74 -54.41
CA ALA A 979 -70.29 22.30 -55.02
C ALA A 979 -71.03 21.27 -55.89
N SER A 980 -70.31 20.36 -56.54
CA SER A 980 -70.90 19.28 -57.33
C SER A 980 -71.67 18.26 -56.46
N LEU A 981 -71.34 18.18 -55.17
CA LEU A 981 -72.00 17.33 -54.16
C LEU A 981 -73.11 18.06 -53.38
N GLY A 982 -73.38 19.33 -53.68
CA GLY A 982 -74.50 20.10 -53.12
C GLY A 982 -74.14 21.00 -51.93
N TRP A 983 -72.85 21.14 -51.61
CA TRP A 983 -72.38 21.96 -50.49
C TRP A 983 -71.95 23.35 -50.95
N ASN A 984 -72.44 24.39 -50.25
CA ASN A 984 -71.94 25.74 -50.38
C ASN A 984 -70.93 26.00 -49.26
N ILE A 985 -69.66 26.13 -49.63
CA ILE A 985 -68.57 26.36 -48.69
C ILE A 985 -68.03 27.79 -48.79
N ASN A 986 -67.45 28.29 -47.72
CA ASN A 986 -66.79 29.59 -47.68
C ASN A 986 -65.33 29.48 -47.20
N ASN A 987 -64.46 30.36 -47.71
CA ASN A 987 -63.03 30.45 -47.33
C ASN A 987 -62.18 29.18 -47.56
N PRO A 988 -62.18 28.56 -48.76
CA PRO A 988 -61.41 27.35 -49.04
C PRO A 988 -59.89 27.63 -49.12
N SER A 989 -59.07 26.76 -48.52
CA SER A 989 -57.61 26.73 -48.70
C SER A 989 -57.09 25.31 -48.86
N VAL A 990 -56.04 25.14 -49.68
CA VAL A 990 -55.28 23.89 -49.89
C VAL A 990 -53.81 24.24 -49.72
N ASP A 991 -53.12 23.51 -48.84
CA ASP A 991 -51.66 23.56 -48.67
C ASP A 991 -51.09 22.25 -49.25
N ASP A 992 -50.41 22.40 -50.39
CA ASP A 992 -49.94 21.34 -51.28
C ASP A 992 -48.42 21.12 -51.21
N SER A 993 -47.71 21.87 -50.35
CA SER A 993 -46.25 21.80 -50.24
C SER A 993 -45.78 20.90 -49.09
N GLY A 994 -44.92 19.92 -49.41
CA GLY A 994 -44.42 18.93 -48.45
C GLY A 994 -42.93 18.62 -48.62
N THR A 995 -42.30 18.10 -47.57
CA THR A 995 -40.95 17.53 -47.65
C THR A 995 -41.06 16.04 -47.93
N ALA A 996 -40.48 15.60 -49.05
CA ALA A 996 -40.39 14.19 -49.41
C ALA A 996 -38.99 13.65 -49.13
N TRP A 997 -38.88 12.38 -48.75
CA TRP A 997 -37.58 11.73 -48.59
C TRP A 997 -37.63 10.28 -49.07
N LYS A 998 -36.49 9.77 -49.53
CA LYS A 998 -36.34 8.43 -50.08
C LYS A 998 -35.04 7.79 -49.62
N GLY A 999 -35.10 6.52 -49.23
CA GLY A 999 -33.92 5.68 -48.97
C GLY A 999 -33.97 4.45 -49.88
N TYR A 1000 -32.87 4.12 -50.54
CA TYR A 1000 -32.86 3.06 -51.56
C TYR A 1000 -31.56 2.29 -51.64
N GLY A 1001 -31.65 1.06 -52.12
CA GLY A 1001 -30.52 0.21 -52.45
C GLY A 1001 -30.71 -0.41 -53.81
N GLY A 1002 -29.60 -0.58 -54.53
CA GLY A 1002 -29.62 -1.18 -55.84
C GLY A 1002 -28.42 -2.03 -56.13
N PHE A 1003 -28.51 -2.78 -57.21
CA PHE A 1003 -27.41 -3.57 -57.74
C PHE A 1003 -27.23 -3.22 -59.21
N ALA A 1004 -26.07 -2.67 -59.54
CA ALA A 1004 -25.65 -2.40 -60.91
C ALA A 1004 -25.04 -3.68 -61.49
N PHE A 1005 -25.75 -4.30 -62.43
CA PHE A 1005 -25.26 -5.50 -63.11
C PHE A 1005 -24.14 -5.17 -64.11
N ASN A 1006 -24.12 -3.94 -64.60
CA ASN A 1006 -23.07 -3.34 -65.41
C ASN A 1006 -23.22 -1.81 -65.39
N ASP A 1007 -22.34 -1.11 -66.09
CA ASP A 1007 -22.32 0.36 -66.15
C ASP A 1007 -23.60 1.00 -66.74
N TYR A 1008 -24.45 0.21 -67.40
CA TYR A 1008 -25.65 0.69 -68.10
C TYR A 1008 -26.98 0.26 -67.47
N PHE A 1009 -26.97 -0.75 -66.60
CA PHE A 1009 -28.19 -1.34 -66.07
C PHE A 1009 -28.07 -1.70 -64.60
N ALA A 1010 -29.04 -1.23 -63.83
CA ALA A 1010 -29.21 -1.55 -62.43
C ALA A 1010 -30.68 -1.81 -62.09
N VAL A 1011 -30.90 -2.44 -60.95
CA VAL A 1011 -32.22 -2.50 -60.29
C VAL A 1011 -32.11 -1.83 -58.93
N GLU A 1012 -33.16 -1.12 -58.54
CA GLU A 1012 -33.23 -0.37 -57.30
C GLU A 1012 -34.54 -0.68 -56.57
N ALA A 1013 -34.49 -0.79 -55.26
CA ALA A 1013 -35.66 -0.84 -54.41
C ALA A 1013 -35.43 0.02 -53.17
N GLY A 1014 -36.49 0.61 -52.64
CA GLY A 1014 -36.38 1.53 -51.52
C GLY A 1014 -37.72 1.94 -50.95
N TYR A 1015 -37.67 2.82 -49.96
CA TYR A 1015 -38.83 3.42 -49.32
C TYR A 1015 -38.87 4.92 -49.65
N VAL A 1016 -40.05 5.45 -49.92
CA VAL A 1016 -40.29 6.87 -50.14
C VAL A 1016 -41.47 7.34 -49.30
N ASP A 1017 -41.33 8.50 -48.68
CA ASP A 1017 -42.40 9.24 -48.02
C ASP A 1017 -42.64 10.54 -48.78
N LEU A 1018 -43.87 10.74 -49.25
CA LEU A 1018 -44.25 11.88 -50.05
C LEU A 1018 -44.73 13.08 -49.23
N GLY A 1019 -44.92 12.96 -47.91
CA GLY A 1019 -45.30 14.08 -47.04
C GLY A 1019 -46.80 14.17 -46.71
N LYS A 1020 -47.33 15.40 -46.64
CA LYS A 1020 -48.69 15.73 -46.13
C LYS A 1020 -49.39 16.82 -46.96
N VAL A 1021 -50.72 16.72 -47.12
CA VAL A 1021 -51.65 17.78 -47.63
C VAL A 1021 -52.63 18.24 -46.55
N VAL A 1022 -52.98 19.53 -46.52
CA VAL A 1022 -54.07 20.08 -45.68
C VAL A 1022 -55.09 20.84 -46.52
N THR A 1023 -56.38 20.68 -46.21
CA THR A 1023 -57.47 21.50 -46.77
C THR A 1023 -58.40 22.05 -45.68
N GLU A 1024 -58.90 23.28 -45.82
CA GLU A 1024 -59.80 23.94 -44.83
C GLU A 1024 -60.90 24.80 -45.49
N PHE A 1025 -62.12 24.82 -44.92
CA PHE A 1025 -63.25 25.66 -45.36
C PHE A 1025 -64.35 25.80 -44.27
N GLY A 1026 -65.33 26.71 -44.45
CA GLY A 1026 -66.52 26.89 -43.59
C GLY A 1026 -67.86 26.51 -44.25
N ALA A 1027 -68.91 26.29 -43.43
CA ALA A 1027 -70.29 26.00 -43.88
C ALA A 1027 -71.35 26.28 -42.79
N SER A 1028 -72.59 26.66 -43.15
CA SER A 1028 -73.73 26.83 -42.22
C SER A 1028 -74.80 25.74 -42.44
N VAL A 1029 -75.16 24.96 -41.41
CA VAL A 1029 -76.03 23.77 -41.57
C VAL A 1029 -76.89 23.48 -40.33
N ALA A 1030 -77.96 22.71 -40.51
CA ALA A 1030 -78.66 22.13 -39.37
C ALA A 1030 -77.78 21.06 -38.68
N PRO A 1031 -77.87 20.88 -37.34
CA PRO A 1031 -77.08 19.88 -36.61
C PRO A 1031 -77.19 18.45 -37.17
N THR A 1032 -78.32 18.09 -37.79
CA THR A 1032 -78.54 16.78 -38.41
C THR A 1032 -77.76 16.53 -39.70
N GLN A 1033 -77.17 17.57 -40.31
CA GLN A 1033 -76.47 17.49 -41.60
C GLN A 1033 -74.94 17.41 -41.46
N ILE A 1034 -74.40 17.54 -40.24
CA ILE A 1034 -72.96 17.60 -39.97
C ILE A 1034 -72.22 16.36 -40.47
N SER A 1035 -72.77 15.16 -40.26
CA SER A 1035 -72.11 13.91 -40.69
C SER A 1035 -72.05 13.76 -42.22
N ALA A 1036 -73.01 14.33 -42.96
CA ALA A 1036 -73.05 14.21 -44.41
C ALA A 1036 -71.95 15.03 -45.10
N ILE A 1037 -71.77 16.29 -44.69
CA ILE A 1037 -70.73 17.17 -45.27
C ILE A 1037 -69.31 16.67 -44.98
N LEU A 1038 -69.07 16.07 -43.81
CA LEU A 1038 -67.77 15.45 -43.47
C LEU A 1038 -67.47 14.25 -44.38
N SER A 1039 -68.46 13.42 -44.68
CA SER A 1039 -68.29 12.23 -45.53
C SER A 1039 -67.98 12.61 -46.98
N ASP A 1040 -68.66 13.61 -47.51
CA ASP A 1040 -68.43 14.07 -48.89
C ASP A 1040 -67.06 14.72 -49.06
N THR A 1041 -66.62 15.50 -48.07
CA THR A 1041 -65.27 16.10 -48.01
C THR A 1041 -64.17 15.05 -48.04
N LEU A 1042 -64.35 13.93 -47.34
CA LEU A 1042 -63.40 12.81 -47.32
C LEU A 1042 -63.21 12.14 -48.70
N SER A 1043 -64.23 12.19 -49.57
CA SER A 1043 -64.23 11.46 -50.85
C SER A 1043 -63.47 12.14 -51.98
N ILE A 1044 -63.27 13.45 -51.90
CA ILE A 1044 -62.65 14.28 -52.95
C ILE A 1044 -61.29 14.87 -52.53
N HIS A 1045 -60.85 14.62 -51.30
CA HIS A 1045 -59.60 15.17 -50.79
C HIS A 1045 -58.40 14.52 -51.51
N PRO A 1046 -57.38 15.29 -51.95
CA PRO A 1046 -56.18 14.71 -52.58
C PRO A 1046 -55.40 13.82 -51.60
N TYR A 1047 -54.75 12.78 -52.15
CA TYR A 1047 -54.04 11.76 -51.38
C TYR A 1047 -52.52 11.86 -51.53
N GLN A 1048 -51.80 11.75 -50.42
CA GLN A 1048 -50.35 11.57 -50.37
C GLN A 1048 -50.01 10.36 -49.50
N GLY A 1049 -49.04 9.55 -49.92
CA GLY A 1049 -48.70 8.33 -49.23
C GLY A 1049 -47.21 8.04 -49.19
N ASP A 1050 -46.84 7.16 -48.28
CA ASP A 1050 -45.50 6.63 -48.12
C ASP A 1050 -45.51 5.12 -48.39
N GLY A 1051 -44.36 4.58 -48.80
CA GLY A 1051 -44.25 3.15 -49.06
C GLY A 1051 -43.04 2.71 -49.87
N TRP A 1052 -43.07 1.45 -50.28
CA TRP A 1052 -41.96 0.79 -50.97
C TRP A 1052 -42.05 0.96 -52.48
N PHE A 1053 -40.91 1.09 -53.15
CA PHE A 1053 -40.82 1.05 -54.59
C PHE A 1053 -39.78 0.03 -55.07
N ALA A 1054 -39.97 -0.44 -56.30
CA ALA A 1054 -38.99 -1.22 -57.03
C ALA A 1054 -38.92 -0.73 -58.48
N ALA A 1055 -37.72 -0.40 -58.96
CA ALA A 1055 -37.50 0.20 -60.25
C ALA A 1055 -36.35 -0.46 -61.01
N ALA A 1056 -36.50 -0.54 -62.32
CA ALA A 1056 -35.40 -0.77 -63.24
C ALA A 1056 -34.72 0.58 -63.52
N VAL A 1057 -33.39 0.59 -63.49
CA VAL A 1057 -32.57 1.80 -63.64
C VAL A 1057 -31.68 1.64 -64.86
N LEU A 1058 -31.93 2.45 -65.87
CA LEU A 1058 -31.04 2.61 -67.02
C LEU A 1058 -30.03 3.69 -66.69
N ARG A 1059 -28.75 3.34 -66.85
CA ARG A 1059 -27.62 4.22 -66.56
C ARG A 1059 -26.91 4.55 -67.88
N TRP A 1060 -26.52 5.80 -68.03
CA TRP A 1060 -25.74 6.28 -69.16
C TRP A 1060 -24.52 7.03 -68.62
N PRO A 1061 -23.36 6.37 -68.49
CA PRO A 1061 -22.12 7.01 -68.07
C PRO A 1061 -21.65 7.96 -69.18
N VAL A 1062 -21.86 9.27 -68.99
CA VAL A 1062 -21.50 10.30 -69.97
C VAL A 1062 -20.00 10.61 -69.88
N GLN A 1063 -19.49 10.68 -68.64
CA GLN A 1063 -18.07 10.64 -68.31
C GLN A 1063 -17.94 9.61 -67.18
N PRO A 1064 -17.54 8.36 -67.45
CA PRO A 1064 -17.60 7.27 -66.47
C PRO A 1064 -17.00 7.63 -65.10
N ASP A 1065 -15.89 8.37 -65.09
CA ASP A 1065 -15.20 8.76 -63.85
C ASP A 1065 -15.83 9.97 -63.12
N ARG A 1066 -16.85 10.64 -63.70
CA ARG A 1066 -17.43 11.87 -63.14
C ARG A 1066 -18.94 12.00 -63.21
N PHE A 1067 -19.61 11.62 -64.31
CA PHE A 1067 -21.04 11.87 -64.49
C PHE A 1067 -21.77 10.69 -65.13
N THR A 1068 -22.87 10.27 -64.51
CA THR A 1068 -23.80 9.27 -65.04
C THR A 1068 -25.21 9.83 -65.06
N LEU A 1069 -25.87 9.76 -66.21
CA LEU A 1069 -27.31 10.06 -66.30
C LEU A 1069 -28.09 8.79 -66.00
N VAL A 1070 -29.20 8.92 -65.28
CA VAL A 1070 -30.05 7.79 -64.91
C VAL A 1070 -31.49 8.03 -65.27
N ALA A 1071 -32.16 6.97 -65.72
CA ALA A 1071 -33.60 6.94 -65.92
C ALA A 1071 -34.15 5.73 -65.17
N ARG A 1072 -35.20 5.95 -64.37
CA ARG A 1072 -35.82 4.94 -63.51
C ARG A 1072 -37.28 4.75 -63.91
N GLY A 1073 -37.74 3.51 -63.90
CA GLY A 1073 -39.14 3.17 -64.12
C GLY A 1073 -39.53 1.96 -63.28
N GLY A 1074 -40.60 2.08 -62.51
CA GLY A 1074 -40.92 1.11 -61.47
C GLY A 1074 -42.36 1.16 -60.96
N THR A 1075 -42.60 0.39 -59.91
CA THR A 1075 -43.86 0.34 -59.18
C THR A 1075 -43.66 0.86 -57.76
N PHE A 1076 -44.67 1.56 -57.24
CA PHE A 1076 -44.72 2.14 -55.91
C PHE A 1076 -45.97 1.61 -55.17
N TRP A 1077 -45.74 0.91 -54.06
CA TRP A 1077 -46.76 0.41 -53.15
C TRP A 1077 -46.89 1.38 -51.99
N TRP A 1078 -48.06 1.94 -51.76
CA TRP A 1078 -48.22 3.08 -50.84
C TRP A 1078 -49.45 2.97 -49.94
N GLU A 1079 -49.39 3.64 -48.79
CA GLU A 1079 -50.49 3.78 -47.83
C GLU A 1079 -50.69 5.28 -47.47
N SER A 1080 -51.92 5.67 -47.11
CA SER A 1080 -52.27 7.05 -46.73
C SER A 1080 -53.41 7.08 -45.73
N ASP A 1081 -53.28 7.94 -44.71
CA ASP A 1081 -54.33 8.23 -43.73
C ASP A 1081 -54.99 9.59 -44.02
N LEU A 1082 -56.32 9.60 -44.05
CA LEU A 1082 -57.14 10.79 -44.25
C LEU A 1082 -58.06 11.05 -43.05
N ASP A 1083 -58.01 12.28 -42.52
CA ASP A 1083 -58.80 12.75 -41.37
C ASP A 1083 -59.57 14.04 -41.74
N VAL A 1084 -60.89 14.07 -41.51
CA VAL A 1084 -61.77 15.23 -41.76
C VAL A 1084 -62.60 15.55 -40.53
N ARG A 1085 -62.44 16.76 -39.99
CA ARG A 1085 -63.04 17.15 -38.70
C ARG A 1085 -63.64 18.56 -38.71
N VAL A 1086 -64.69 18.76 -37.93
CA VAL A 1086 -65.20 20.10 -37.57
C VAL A 1086 -64.29 20.68 -36.50
N ILE A 1087 -63.75 21.87 -36.75
CA ILE A 1087 -62.84 22.57 -35.85
C ILE A 1087 -63.49 23.76 -35.14
N SER A 1088 -64.67 24.19 -35.57
CA SER A 1088 -65.44 25.22 -34.87
C SER A 1088 -66.92 25.13 -35.20
N GLY A 1089 -67.75 25.49 -34.21
CA GLY A 1089 -69.17 25.75 -34.39
C GLY A 1089 -70.08 24.51 -34.46
N GLY A 1090 -69.53 23.30 -34.42
CA GLY A 1090 -70.25 22.05 -34.20
C GLY A 1090 -69.26 20.92 -33.86
N VAL A 1091 -69.75 19.69 -33.65
CA VAL A 1091 -68.89 18.54 -33.31
C VAL A 1091 -69.11 17.41 -34.31
N GLY A 1092 -68.03 16.94 -34.95
CA GLY A 1092 -68.04 15.79 -35.86
C GLY A 1092 -66.66 15.47 -36.43
N ASN A 1093 -66.35 14.19 -36.62
CA ASN A 1093 -65.07 13.70 -37.17
C ASN A 1093 -65.26 12.40 -37.99
N ILE A 1094 -64.54 12.24 -39.10
CA ILE A 1094 -64.48 11.02 -39.92
C ILE A 1094 -63.03 10.76 -40.40
N THR A 1095 -62.57 9.52 -40.27
CA THR A 1095 -61.25 9.07 -40.72
C THR A 1095 -61.36 7.90 -41.71
N ASN A 1096 -60.39 7.77 -42.63
CA ASN A 1096 -60.28 6.63 -43.54
C ASN A 1096 -58.81 6.36 -43.93
N GLN A 1097 -58.43 5.08 -44.01
CA GLN A 1097 -57.11 4.65 -44.49
C GLN A 1097 -57.24 4.06 -45.90
N ILE A 1098 -56.30 4.38 -46.78
CA ILE A 1098 -56.27 3.85 -48.15
C ILE A 1098 -54.87 3.35 -48.50
N SER A 1099 -54.80 2.38 -49.42
CA SER A 1099 -53.54 1.86 -49.94
C SER A 1099 -53.64 1.45 -51.40
N GLY A 1100 -52.51 1.48 -52.10
CA GLY A 1100 -52.43 1.36 -53.55
C GLY A 1100 -51.14 0.74 -54.07
N THR A 1101 -51.11 0.48 -55.39
CA THR A 1101 -49.91 0.06 -56.12
C THR A 1101 -49.95 0.68 -57.49
N ASP A 1102 -49.05 1.62 -57.72
CA ASP A 1102 -49.07 2.46 -58.90
C ASP A 1102 -47.67 2.62 -59.49
N THR A 1103 -47.56 3.37 -60.58
CA THR A 1103 -46.30 3.51 -61.32
C THR A 1103 -45.50 4.72 -60.87
N MET A 1104 -44.17 4.55 -60.84
CA MET A 1104 -43.21 5.62 -60.65
C MET A 1104 -42.23 5.68 -61.83
N PHE A 1105 -41.81 6.88 -62.19
CA PHE A 1105 -40.68 7.07 -63.10
C PHE A 1105 -39.87 8.29 -62.71
N GLY A 1106 -38.60 8.33 -63.08
CA GLY A 1106 -37.75 9.45 -62.74
C GLY A 1106 -36.51 9.54 -63.61
N PHE A 1107 -35.90 10.72 -63.59
CA PHE A 1107 -34.64 11.01 -64.25
C PHE A 1107 -33.69 11.63 -63.25
N GLY A 1108 -32.41 11.32 -63.36
CA GLY A 1108 -31.40 11.84 -62.45
C GLY A 1108 -30.05 12.05 -63.09
N LEU A 1109 -29.24 12.84 -62.42
CA LEU A 1109 -27.82 13.02 -62.69
C LEU A 1109 -27.03 12.58 -61.46
N GLU A 1110 -26.14 11.62 -61.64
CA GLU A 1110 -25.16 11.17 -60.64
C GLU A 1110 -23.82 11.87 -60.93
N TRP A 1111 -23.29 12.58 -59.94
CA TRP A 1111 -21.96 13.19 -59.96
C TRP A 1111 -21.02 12.41 -59.04
N HIS A 1112 -20.06 11.70 -59.63
CA HIS A 1112 -19.07 10.88 -58.94
C HIS A 1112 -17.94 11.75 -58.38
N PHE A 1113 -17.75 11.70 -57.06
CA PHE A 1113 -16.62 12.33 -56.38
C PHE A 1113 -15.39 11.43 -56.43
N ASN A 1114 -15.61 10.12 -56.29
CA ASN A 1114 -14.62 9.06 -56.40
C ASN A 1114 -15.34 7.75 -56.79
N GLU A 1115 -14.63 6.63 -56.79
CA GLU A 1115 -15.16 5.32 -57.19
C GLU A 1115 -16.27 4.77 -56.26
N HIS A 1116 -16.44 5.36 -55.07
CA HIS A 1116 -17.41 4.92 -54.07
C HIS A 1116 -18.53 5.92 -53.80
N TRP A 1117 -18.32 7.22 -54.00
CA TRP A 1117 -19.28 8.24 -53.57
C TRP A 1117 -19.73 9.10 -54.73
N SER A 1118 -21.04 9.26 -54.83
CA SER A 1118 -21.69 10.18 -55.76
C SER A 1118 -22.79 11.01 -55.08
N MET A 1119 -23.04 12.20 -55.62
CA MET A 1119 -24.22 13.00 -55.31
C MET A 1119 -25.22 12.86 -56.45
N THR A 1120 -26.49 12.68 -56.10
CA THR A 1120 -27.57 12.56 -57.07
C THR A 1120 -28.45 13.80 -57.05
N ALA A 1121 -28.86 14.26 -58.22
CA ALA A 1121 -29.96 15.20 -58.37
C ALA A 1121 -31.02 14.50 -59.21
N ASP A 1122 -32.17 14.23 -58.61
CA ASP A 1122 -33.21 13.37 -59.16
C ASP A 1122 -34.52 14.15 -59.27
N TRP A 1123 -35.29 13.91 -60.33
CA TRP A 1123 -36.67 14.29 -60.44
C TRP A 1123 -37.48 13.02 -60.65
N GLU A 1124 -38.36 12.72 -59.71
CA GLU A 1124 -39.21 11.53 -59.72
C GLU A 1124 -40.67 11.92 -59.70
N ARG A 1125 -41.49 11.16 -60.42
CA ARG A 1125 -42.94 11.36 -60.51
C ARG A 1125 -43.67 10.10 -60.07
N TYR A 1126 -44.66 10.28 -59.21
CA TYR A 1126 -45.48 9.22 -58.64
C TYR A 1126 -46.93 9.42 -59.06
N GLN A 1127 -47.57 8.36 -59.56
CA GLN A 1127 -48.99 8.37 -59.92
C GLN A 1127 -49.78 7.80 -58.75
N LEU A 1128 -50.50 8.61 -57.96
CA LEU A 1128 -51.47 8.09 -56.99
C LEU A 1128 -52.85 8.24 -57.63
N ASN A 1129 -53.69 9.13 -57.09
CA ASN A 1129 -54.91 9.57 -57.76
C ASN A 1129 -54.66 10.76 -58.69
N GLU A 1130 -53.77 11.66 -58.27
CA GLU A 1130 -53.19 12.69 -59.12
C GLU A 1130 -51.70 12.39 -59.35
N TRP A 1131 -51.06 13.19 -60.20
CA TRP A 1131 -49.63 13.12 -60.40
C TRP A 1131 -48.89 14.00 -59.38
N LEU A 1132 -47.83 13.45 -58.79
CA LEU A 1132 -47.00 14.14 -57.82
C LEU A 1132 -45.55 14.18 -58.31
N ASP A 1133 -44.97 15.38 -58.31
CA ASP A 1133 -43.59 15.62 -58.74
C ASP A 1133 -42.68 15.83 -57.53
N VAL A 1134 -41.54 15.14 -57.53
CA VAL A 1134 -40.54 15.14 -56.45
C VAL A 1134 -39.14 15.46 -57.01
N PRO A 1135 -38.79 16.75 -57.16
CA PRO A 1135 -37.40 17.15 -57.26
C PRO A 1135 -36.66 16.87 -55.94
N SER A 1136 -35.55 16.14 -56.00
CA SER A 1136 -34.75 15.75 -54.84
C SER A 1136 -33.25 15.80 -55.11
N ILE A 1137 -32.48 15.95 -54.02
CA ILE A 1137 -31.02 15.82 -54.02
C ILE A 1137 -30.64 14.74 -53.02
N GLY A 1138 -29.64 13.93 -53.36
CA GLY A 1138 -29.25 12.78 -52.57
C GLY A 1138 -27.77 12.46 -52.64
N VAL A 1139 -27.39 11.46 -51.87
CA VAL A 1139 -26.07 10.86 -51.86
C VAL A 1139 -26.19 9.37 -52.14
N ARG A 1140 -25.23 8.83 -52.87
CA ARG A 1140 -25.13 7.42 -53.25
C ARG A 1140 -23.72 6.91 -52.96
N LEU A 1141 -23.66 5.71 -52.40
CA LEU A 1141 -22.48 4.95 -52.06
C LEU A 1141 -22.46 3.67 -52.89
N ASP A 1142 -21.44 3.51 -53.72
CA ASP A 1142 -21.14 2.34 -54.55
C ASP A 1142 -20.09 1.44 -53.85
N PHE A 1143 -20.36 0.14 -53.77
CA PHE A 1143 -19.56 -0.87 -53.07
C PHE A 1143 -18.76 -1.77 -54.01
#